data_AF-A0A5C8QR24-F1
#
_entry.id   AF-A0A5C8QR24-F1
#
_cell.length_a   1.000
_cell.length_b   1.000
_cell.length_c   1.000
_cell.angle_alpha   90.00
_cell.angle_beta   90.00
_cell.angle_gamma   90.00
#
_symmetry.space_group_name_H-M   'P 1'
#
loop_
_entity.id
_entity.type
_entity.pdbx_description
1 polymer ?
#
loop_
_entity_poly.entity_id
_entity_poly.type
_entity_poly.pdbx_seq_one_letter_code
_entity_poly.pdbx_strand_id
1 'polypeptide(L)'
;MTSSVQTVPLPPVAAEVVAGAVESLTSRLSKKLDAAIERFGAVPPTTAAPDGGGEGGISVRCGEDAVVVLTPGPSGTVTDPAQARCTCLLAPRCLHLAAVLGACPVADPQSAPESAAADTENTGGTGAPAPVTTGAGTPASADPVASAAPTTPAAPATLSPARITAASGLWSAATAVLAAGVPAAGAIPQAELLRAAHTARLAGLHRAEAAALRVVRGLREARTGHAGHRLADLVSALRELLLITGLLAAGDGSPELIGTARRGYRPGGALRVHGVCREPVISATGYGGVVTHLVSDDNRWFSVADVKPGGSARARGAATAPVTVGATVLDHAQLSRGGLLINGATVSPDGRLGSGKGVRSSPVAGLPWSSGPAAALFARRPAETVTELLSTGDGTGEERTARIGELIGCDLVITGAVGDQLLARELPHPDAGPPTGPLIRLMAAHPHPDLAHTANLRRLATRPGLRVRVVGRIDPDRAATLRPLAVGPVPGTEATLRLPPEWLDRADLGYDRLQGAHLPPPDVCPPPAPEHTGPDMLADSPVWRVRRLTELAVAGGRRAVAESARGGGSRGDGAALRATGFHTAAELSGALSFEADRRTRDTFGRIRDDGTDRYASAWLAAAFHLTSTERALVRASWAAE
;
A
#
# COMPACT_ATOMS: atom_id res chain seq x y z
N MET A 1 35.76 -31.27 2.68
CA MET A 1 35.13 -30.23 1.84
C MET A 1 33.67 -30.15 2.21
N THR A 2 33.34 -29.30 3.19
CA THR A 2 31.95 -29.03 3.59
C THR A 2 31.33 -28.12 2.53
N SER A 3 30.56 -28.71 1.61
CA SER A 3 29.77 -27.95 0.64
C SER A 3 28.82 -27.05 1.43
N SER A 4 29.06 -25.73 1.39
CA SER A 4 28.18 -24.74 1.98
C SER A 4 26.82 -24.81 1.26
N VAL A 5 25.84 -25.45 1.91
CA VAL A 5 24.46 -25.46 1.44
C VAL A 5 23.97 -24.02 1.43
N GLN A 6 23.89 -23.42 0.24
CA GLN A 6 23.29 -22.10 0.07
C GLN A 6 21.79 -22.22 0.34
N THR A 7 21.34 -21.61 1.41
CA THR A 7 19.92 -21.48 1.72
C THR A 7 19.30 -20.44 0.78
N VAL A 8 18.24 -20.85 0.08
CA VAL A 8 17.50 -20.01 -0.87
C VAL A 8 16.09 -19.79 -0.30
N PRO A 9 15.50 -18.58 -0.42
CA PRO A 9 14.11 -18.36 0.03
C PRO A 9 13.12 -19.21 -0.77
N LEU A 10 11.99 -19.58 -0.14
CA LEU A 10 10.88 -20.22 -0.85
C LEU A 10 10.32 -19.29 -1.92
N PRO A 11 9.99 -19.82 -3.12
CA PRO A 11 9.45 -19.01 -4.20
C PRO A 11 8.00 -18.61 -3.91
N PRO A 12 7.53 -17.47 -4.45
CA PRO A 12 6.11 -17.16 -4.44
C PRO A 12 5.29 -18.20 -5.22
N VAL A 13 4.07 -18.47 -4.76
CA VAL A 13 3.13 -19.44 -5.36
C VAL A 13 1.79 -18.75 -5.65
N ALA A 14 1.22 -19.02 -6.83
CA ALA A 14 -0.09 -18.51 -7.23
C ALA A 14 -1.21 -19.01 -6.30
N ALA A 15 -2.23 -18.17 -6.08
CA ALA A 15 -3.31 -18.41 -5.13
C ALA A 15 -4.06 -19.73 -5.43
N GLU A 16 -4.37 -19.98 -6.70
CA GLU A 16 -5.06 -21.17 -7.19
C GLU A 16 -4.28 -22.47 -6.94
N VAL A 17 -2.95 -22.44 -7.04
CA VAL A 17 -2.10 -23.62 -6.83
C VAL A 17 -2.14 -24.04 -5.36
N VAL A 18 -2.07 -23.08 -4.43
CA VAL A 18 -2.20 -23.35 -3.00
C VAL A 18 -3.61 -23.86 -2.67
N ALA A 19 -4.65 -23.16 -3.17
CA ALA A 19 -6.03 -23.52 -2.88
C ALA A 19 -6.38 -24.93 -3.41
N GLY A 20 -5.96 -25.26 -4.62
CA GLY A 20 -6.18 -26.59 -5.22
C GLY A 20 -5.44 -27.71 -4.48
N ALA A 21 -4.22 -27.45 -3.99
CA ALA A 21 -3.49 -28.44 -3.20
C ALA A 21 -4.22 -28.78 -1.89
N VAL A 22 -4.73 -27.77 -1.18
CA VAL A 22 -5.49 -27.97 0.08
C VAL A 22 -6.82 -28.68 -0.17
N GLU A 23 -7.54 -28.31 -1.24
CA GLU A 23 -8.81 -28.95 -1.62
C GLU A 23 -8.64 -30.44 -1.92
N SER A 24 -7.51 -30.81 -2.50
CA SER A 24 -7.26 -32.19 -2.89
C SER A 24 -7.09 -33.15 -1.70
N LEU A 25 -6.89 -32.62 -0.48
CA LEU A 25 -6.69 -33.40 0.73
C LEU A 25 -7.97 -34.05 1.24
N THR A 26 -7.83 -35.23 1.84
CA THR A 26 -8.92 -35.84 2.61
C THR A 26 -9.13 -35.12 3.94
N SER A 27 -10.32 -35.26 4.53
CA SER A 27 -10.64 -34.67 5.85
C SER A 27 -9.69 -35.08 6.97
N ARG A 28 -9.06 -36.27 6.86
CA ARG A 28 -8.06 -36.74 7.81
C ARG A 28 -6.71 -36.02 7.66
N LEU A 29 -6.31 -35.72 6.43
CA LEU A 29 -5.06 -35.01 6.14
C LEU A 29 -5.18 -33.52 6.39
N SER A 30 -6.32 -32.91 6.04
CA SER A 30 -6.56 -31.48 6.25
C SER A 30 -6.48 -31.09 7.73
N LYS A 31 -6.93 -31.94 8.65
CA LYS A 31 -6.78 -31.76 10.11
C LYS A 31 -5.33 -31.65 10.60
N LYS A 32 -4.36 -32.14 9.83
CA LYS A 32 -2.93 -32.11 10.17
C LYS A 32 -2.16 -31.01 9.42
N LEU A 33 -2.83 -30.26 8.55
CA LEU A 33 -2.18 -29.35 7.61
C LEU A 33 -1.44 -28.21 8.29
N ASP A 34 -2.04 -27.54 9.27
CA ASP A 34 -1.41 -26.40 9.96
C ASP A 34 -0.11 -26.81 10.66
N ALA A 35 -0.13 -27.92 11.41
CA ALA A 35 1.06 -28.47 12.05
C ALA A 35 2.14 -28.91 11.04
N ALA A 36 1.72 -29.40 9.87
CA ALA A 36 2.64 -29.76 8.79
C ALA A 36 3.28 -28.52 8.13
N ILE A 37 2.51 -27.44 7.94
CA ILE A 37 3.03 -26.16 7.41
C ILE A 37 4.08 -25.59 8.35
N GLU A 38 3.81 -25.57 9.66
CA GLU A 38 4.76 -25.10 10.66
C GLU A 38 6.04 -25.95 10.63
N ARG A 39 5.89 -27.28 10.65
CA ARG A 39 7.02 -28.21 10.62
C ARG A 39 7.88 -28.06 9.37
N PHE A 40 7.28 -28.02 8.19
CA PHE A 40 8.03 -28.01 6.93
C PHE A 40 8.48 -26.62 6.51
N GLY A 41 7.79 -25.56 6.95
CA GLY A 41 8.22 -24.17 6.77
C GLY A 41 9.48 -23.82 7.54
N ALA A 42 9.77 -24.52 8.64
CA ALA A 42 11.02 -24.38 9.40
C ALA A 42 12.22 -25.10 8.75
N VAL A 43 11.98 -25.94 7.73
CA VAL A 43 13.06 -26.66 7.04
C VAL A 43 13.71 -25.72 6.02
N PRO A 44 15.03 -25.47 6.09
CA PRO A 44 15.71 -24.59 5.15
C PRO A 44 15.62 -25.14 3.72
N PRO A 45 15.14 -24.35 2.73
CA PRO A 45 15.10 -24.79 1.35
C PRO A 45 16.50 -24.89 0.77
N THR A 46 16.68 -25.83 -0.14
CA THR A 46 17.95 -26.10 -0.82
C THR A 46 17.76 -26.05 -2.32
N THR A 47 18.82 -25.72 -3.07
CA THR A 47 18.79 -25.86 -4.53
C THR A 47 18.86 -27.35 -4.87
N ALA A 48 17.89 -27.83 -5.65
CA ALA A 48 17.89 -29.19 -6.17
C ALA A 48 18.98 -29.31 -7.25
N ALA A 49 19.75 -30.39 -7.22
CA ALA A 49 20.69 -30.71 -8.29
C ALA A 49 19.89 -30.99 -9.58
N PRO A 50 20.37 -30.54 -10.76
CA PRO A 50 19.72 -30.85 -12.02
C PRO A 50 19.89 -32.34 -12.30
N ASP A 51 18.84 -33.12 -12.08
CA ASP A 51 18.79 -34.52 -12.51
C ASP A 51 18.76 -34.53 -14.05
N GLY A 52 19.93 -34.64 -14.68
CA GLY A 52 20.10 -34.96 -16.10
C GLY A 52 19.14 -34.26 -17.07
N GLY A 53 19.22 -32.93 -17.18
CA GLY A 53 18.66 -32.17 -18.31
C GLY A 53 17.58 -31.10 -18.01
N GLY A 54 17.23 -30.85 -16.74
CA GLY A 54 16.24 -29.83 -16.35
C GLY A 54 16.81 -28.63 -15.58
N GLU A 55 16.16 -27.46 -15.71
CA GLU A 55 16.43 -26.24 -14.94
C GLU A 55 16.34 -26.49 -13.43
N GLY A 56 17.28 -25.93 -12.65
CA GLY A 56 17.38 -26.15 -11.20
C GLY A 56 16.11 -25.76 -10.42
N GLY A 57 15.74 -26.57 -9.43
CA GLY A 57 14.55 -26.36 -8.57
C GLY A 57 14.89 -26.01 -7.12
N ILE A 58 13.87 -25.73 -6.32
CA ILE A 58 13.97 -25.52 -4.87
C ILE A 58 13.39 -26.76 -4.18
N SER A 59 14.19 -27.45 -3.37
CA SER A 59 13.79 -28.66 -2.65
C SER A 59 13.63 -28.43 -1.14
N VAL A 60 12.55 -28.98 -0.58
CA VAL A 60 12.27 -29.05 0.86
C VAL A 60 12.13 -30.51 1.27
N ARG A 61 12.95 -30.94 2.24
CA ARG A 61 12.94 -32.32 2.73
C ARG A 61 11.90 -32.49 3.83
N CYS A 62 10.85 -33.25 3.55
CA CYS A 62 9.74 -33.53 4.46
C CYS A 62 9.98 -34.85 5.23
N GLY A 63 10.99 -34.86 6.10
CA GLY A 63 11.39 -36.07 6.84
C GLY A 63 12.31 -37.00 6.03
N GLU A 64 12.30 -38.29 6.34
CA GLU A 64 13.18 -39.27 5.69
C GLU A 64 12.67 -39.70 4.32
N ASP A 65 11.34 -39.79 4.16
CA ASP A 65 10.70 -40.49 3.03
C ASP A 65 10.16 -39.58 1.90
N ALA A 66 10.20 -38.25 2.07
CA ALA A 66 9.58 -37.34 1.11
C ALA A 66 10.42 -36.08 0.88
N VAL A 67 10.55 -35.70 -0.39
CA VAL A 67 11.11 -34.42 -0.84
C VAL A 67 10.06 -33.74 -1.70
N VAL A 68 9.79 -32.47 -1.41
CA VAL A 68 9.00 -31.60 -2.29
C VAL A 68 9.96 -30.77 -3.12
N VAL A 69 9.74 -30.75 -4.44
CA VAL A 69 10.52 -29.98 -5.40
C VAL A 69 9.61 -28.96 -6.06
N LEU A 70 10.00 -27.69 -5.99
CA LEU A 70 9.34 -26.56 -6.64
C LEU A 70 10.20 -26.09 -7.80
N THR A 71 9.60 -25.89 -8.96
CA THR A 71 10.25 -25.45 -10.21
C THR A 71 9.57 -24.18 -10.71
N PRO A 72 9.88 -23.01 -10.10
CA PRO A 72 9.26 -21.76 -10.50
C PRO A 72 9.53 -21.47 -11.98
N GLY A 73 8.56 -20.86 -12.68
CA GLY A 73 8.76 -20.45 -14.07
C GLY A 73 9.74 -19.27 -14.22
N PRO A 74 9.90 -18.70 -15.42
CA PRO A 74 10.81 -17.56 -15.68
C PRO A 74 10.54 -16.33 -14.81
N SER A 75 9.32 -16.19 -14.30
CA SER A 75 8.91 -15.15 -13.35
C SER A 75 9.40 -15.38 -11.92
N GLY A 76 10.08 -16.49 -11.64
CA GLY A 76 10.44 -16.92 -10.29
C GLY A 76 9.25 -17.35 -9.44
N THR A 77 8.06 -17.54 -10.05
CA THR A 77 6.81 -17.91 -9.37
C THR A 77 6.33 -19.29 -9.79
N VAL A 78 5.78 -20.06 -8.86
CA VAL A 78 5.03 -21.29 -9.15
C VAL A 78 3.59 -20.92 -9.51
N THR A 79 3.25 -21.00 -10.78
CA THR A 79 1.94 -20.64 -11.34
C THR A 79 1.11 -21.83 -11.79
N ASP A 80 1.74 -23.00 -11.98
CA ASP A 80 1.09 -24.23 -12.43
C ASP A 80 1.31 -25.37 -11.42
N PRO A 81 0.31 -26.20 -11.10
CA PRO A 81 0.48 -27.34 -10.19
C PRO A 81 1.58 -28.32 -10.62
N ALA A 82 1.85 -28.48 -11.92
CA ALA A 82 2.89 -29.38 -12.44
C ALA A 82 4.32 -28.93 -12.08
N GLN A 83 4.48 -27.66 -11.72
CA GLN A 83 5.73 -27.08 -11.23
C GLN A 83 6.04 -27.45 -9.77
N ALA A 84 5.12 -28.12 -9.07
CA ALA A 84 5.30 -28.57 -7.70
C ALA A 84 5.09 -30.07 -7.59
N ARG A 85 6.11 -30.81 -7.16
CA ARG A 85 6.09 -32.28 -7.10
C ARG A 85 6.53 -32.77 -5.74
N CYS A 86 6.00 -33.90 -5.29
CA CYS A 86 6.44 -34.58 -4.08
C CYS A 86 6.80 -36.02 -4.41
N THR A 87 7.88 -36.54 -3.83
CA THR A 87 8.33 -37.93 -4.05
C THR A 87 7.51 -38.98 -3.29
N CYS A 88 6.58 -38.57 -2.42
CA CYS A 88 5.80 -39.52 -1.64
C CYS A 88 4.73 -40.24 -2.48
N LEU A 89 4.37 -41.46 -2.08
CA LEU A 89 3.37 -42.30 -2.78
C LEU A 89 1.96 -41.69 -2.87
N LEU A 90 1.64 -40.71 -2.03
CA LEU A 90 0.34 -40.01 -2.04
C LEU A 90 0.32 -38.79 -2.97
N ALA A 91 1.43 -38.49 -3.67
CA ALA A 91 1.47 -37.38 -4.62
C ALA A 91 0.47 -37.60 -5.77
N PRO A 92 -0.17 -36.54 -6.30
CA PRO A 92 -0.05 -35.14 -5.90
C PRO A 92 -0.93 -34.75 -4.69
N ARG A 93 -1.78 -35.65 -4.19
CA ARG A 93 -2.78 -35.37 -3.14
C ARG A 93 -2.25 -35.65 -1.73
N CYS A 94 -1.07 -35.10 -1.42
CA CYS A 94 -0.36 -35.40 -0.18
C CYS A 94 -0.23 -34.20 0.76
N LEU A 95 -0.11 -34.50 2.06
CA LEU A 95 0.10 -33.50 3.12
C LEU A 95 1.39 -32.70 2.90
N HIS A 96 2.47 -33.33 2.42
CA HIS A 96 3.76 -32.70 2.20
C HIS A 96 3.69 -31.57 1.17
N LEU A 97 3.12 -31.86 0.00
CA LEU A 97 3.00 -30.89 -1.08
C LEU A 97 2.12 -29.71 -0.66
N ALA A 98 0.95 -29.99 -0.09
CA ALA A 98 0.04 -28.95 0.40
C ALA A 98 0.68 -28.09 1.50
N ALA A 99 1.45 -28.70 2.41
CA ALA A 99 2.11 -27.98 3.49
C ALA A 99 3.27 -27.10 2.99
N VAL A 100 4.10 -27.59 2.06
CA VAL A 100 5.19 -26.79 1.48
C VAL A 100 4.63 -25.63 0.66
N LEU A 101 3.60 -25.86 -0.16
CA LEU A 101 2.90 -24.78 -0.88
C LEU A 101 2.23 -23.79 0.08
N GLY A 102 1.68 -24.27 1.20
CA GLY A 102 1.11 -23.43 2.26
C GLY A 102 2.13 -22.56 2.99
N ALA A 103 3.40 -22.99 3.06
CA ALA A 103 4.51 -22.25 3.65
C ALA A 103 5.13 -21.21 2.70
N CYS A 104 4.94 -21.37 1.38
CA CYS A 104 5.48 -20.43 0.39
C CYS A 104 4.77 -19.07 0.45
N PRO A 105 5.44 -17.95 0.15
CA PRO A 105 4.79 -16.65 -0.03
C PRO A 105 3.67 -16.72 -1.08
N VAL A 106 2.58 -15.99 -0.90
CA VAL A 106 1.55 -15.86 -1.94
C VAL A 106 2.06 -14.88 -3.00
N ALA A 107 2.03 -15.29 -4.26
CA ALA A 107 2.46 -14.45 -5.37
C ALA A 107 1.63 -13.17 -5.47
N ASP A 108 2.30 -12.04 -5.73
CA ASP A 108 1.62 -10.80 -6.06
C ASP A 108 1.22 -10.79 -7.53
N PRO A 109 0.00 -10.34 -7.87
CA PRO A 109 -0.43 -10.20 -9.26
C PRO A 109 0.41 -9.18 -10.05
N GLN A 110 1.22 -8.35 -9.36
CA GLN A 110 2.02 -7.26 -9.94
C GLN A 110 3.46 -7.66 -10.33
N SER A 111 3.95 -8.81 -9.89
CA SER A 111 5.39 -9.15 -9.96
C SER A 111 5.82 -10.01 -11.15
N ALA A 112 4.93 -10.30 -12.11
CA ALA A 112 5.31 -11.04 -13.31
C ALA A 112 6.09 -10.14 -14.31
N PRO A 113 7.36 -10.44 -14.64
CA PRO A 113 8.05 -9.76 -15.72
C PRO A 113 7.53 -10.21 -17.09
N GLU A 114 7.50 -9.26 -18.00
CA GLU A 114 7.10 -9.40 -19.40
C GLU A 114 8.19 -10.17 -20.16
N SER A 115 7.89 -11.39 -20.60
CA SER A 115 8.69 -12.08 -21.62
C SER A 115 8.45 -11.37 -22.94
N ALA A 116 9.52 -10.85 -23.53
CA ALA A 116 9.55 -10.40 -24.92
C ALA A 116 9.05 -11.54 -25.82
N ALA A 117 7.84 -11.41 -26.36
CA ALA A 117 7.44 -12.19 -27.51
C ALA A 117 8.14 -11.57 -28.72
N ALA A 118 9.15 -12.29 -29.20
CA ALA A 118 9.73 -12.10 -30.51
C ALA A 118 8.63 -12.26 -31.56
N ASP A 119 8.48 -11.27 -32.42
CA ASP A 119 7.73 -11.41 -33.67
C ASP A 119 8.52 -12.37 -34.55
N THR A 120 8.08 -13.63 -34.58
CA THR A 120 8.57 -14.63 -35.53
C THR A 120 8.15 -14.19 -36.93
N GLU A 121 9.14 -13.76 -37.71
CA GLU A 121 9.05 -13.59 -39.16
C GLU A 121 8.49 -14.87 -39.80
N ASN A 122 7.27 -14.78 -40.34
CA ASN A 122 6.77 -15.81 -41.23
C ASN A 122 7.18 -15.47 -42.65
N THR A 123 8.12 -16.24 -43.17
CA THR A 123 8.60 -16.22 -44.55
C THR A 123 7.74 -17.14 -45.43
N GLY A 124 7.47 -16.68 -46.67
CA GLY A 124 6.94 -17.47 -47.78
C GLY A 124 5.45 -17.24 -48.07
N GLY A 125 5.00 -16.97 -49.30
CA GLY A 125 5.68 -16.93 -50.58
C GLY A 125 4.70 -16.48 -51.68
N THR A 126 5.27 -15.87 -52.72
CA THR A 126 4.81 -15.78 -54.12
C THR A 126 3.37 -16.16 -54.47
N GLY A 127 2.61 -15.16 -54.94
CA GLY A 127 1.41 -15.36 -55.75
C GLY A 127 0.99 -14.07 -56.45
N ALA A 128 1.14 -14.02 -57.78
CA ALA A 128 0.52 -13.06 -58.68
C ALA A 128 -0.15 -13.85 -59.83
N PRO A 129 -1.06 -13.27 -60.62
CA PRO A 129 -2.22 -12.45 -60.26
C PRO A 129 -3.53 -13.04 -60.86
N ALA A 130 -4.67 -12.39 -60.58
CA ALA A 130 -6.02 -12.76 -61.03
C ALA A 130 -6.26 -12.70 -62.55
N PRO A 131 -7.44 -13.20 -63.01
CA PRO A 131 -8.17 -12.45 -64.03
C PRO A 131 -9.66 -12.20 -63.68
N VAL A 132 -10.00 -10.92 -63.79
CA VAL A 132 -11.20 -10.25 -64.32
C VAL A 132 -12.39 -11.12 -64.77
N THR A 133 -13.60 -10.79 -64.28
CA THR A 133 -14.78 -10.59 -65.13
C THR A 133 -15.67 -9.46 -64.61
N THR A 134 -15.85 -8.51 -65.52
CA THR A 134 -16.77 -7.37 -65.64
C THR A 134 -18.21 -7.57 -65.17
N GLY A 135 -18.75 -6.55 -64.49
CA GLY A 135 -20.18 -6.29 -64.37
C GLY A 135 -20.39 -4.83 -63.96
N ALA A 136 -20.78 -4.01 -64.94
CA ALA A 136 -20.88 -2.55 -64.87
C ALA A 136 -22.08 -2.05 -64.05
N GLY A 137 -21.88 -0.93 -63.35
CA GLY A 137 -22.90 -0.11 -62.71
C GLY A 137 -22.26 1.12 -62.06
N THR A 138 -22.09 2.18 -62.85
CA THR A 138 -21.48 3.49 -62.48
C THR A 138 -22.47 4.37 -61.67
N PRO A 139 -22.10 5.58 -61.19
CA PRO A 139 -21.67 5.87 -59.82
C PRO A 139 -22.60 6.85 -59.10
N ALA A 140 -22.51 6.93 -57.76
CA ALA A 140 -22.94 8.12 -57.03
C ALA A 140 -21.95 8.40 -55.90
N SER A 141 -21.05 9.34 -56.16
CA SER A 141 -20.23 10.00 -55.16
C SER A 141 -21.05 11.14 -54.53
N ALA A 142 -21.22 11.10 -53.21
CA ALA A 142 -21.31 12.27 -52.36
C ALA A 142 -21.17 11.80 -50.90
N ASP A 143 -20.09 12.23 -50.24
CA ASP A 143 -19.95 12.16 -48.79
C ASP A 143 -21.15 12.82 -48.09
N PRO A 144 -21.45 12.38 -46.86
CA PRO A 144 -21.34 13.37 -45.80
C PRO A 144 -20.58 12.85 -44.58
N VAL A 145 -19.69 13.73 -44.14
CA VAL A 145 -19.10 13.87 -42.81
C VAL A 145 -20.10 13.46 -41.72
N ALA A 146 -19.87 12.31 -41.08
CA ALA A 146 -20.57 11.93 -39.87
C ALA A 146 -19.87 12.57 -38.66
N SER A 147 -20.45 13.69 -38.23
CA SER A 147 -20.20 14.37 -36.97
C SER A 147 -20.14 13.37 -35.80
N ALA A 148 -18.98 13.31 -35.13
CA ALA A 148 -18.83 12.64 -33.84
C ALA A 148 -19.67 13.38 -32.81
N ALA A 149 -20.86 12.85 -32.54
CA ALA A 149 -21.70 13.31 -31.45
C ALA A 149 -21.04 12.97 -30.10
N PRO A 150 -21.11 13.87 -29.11
CA PRO A 150 -20.57 13.62 -27.78
C PRO A 150 -21.32 12.46 -27.13
N THR A 151 -20.56 11.45 -26.67
CA THR A 151 -21.06 10.34 -25.88
C THR A 151 -21.70 10.87 -24.59
N THR A 152 -23.01 10.77 -24.51
CA THR A 152 -23.79 10.85 -23.27
C THR A 152 -23.15 9.94 -22.21
N PRO A 153 -23.06 10.34 -20.92
CA PRO A 153 -22.54 9.45 -19.89
C PRO A 153 -23.38 8.17 -19.83
N ALA A 154 -22.73 7.03 -20.02
CA ALA A 154 -23.35 5.73 -19.88
C ALA A 154 -23.93 5.59 -18.46
N ALA A 155 -25.18 5.14 -18.36
CA ALA A 155 -25.76 4.72 -17.09
C ALA A 155 -24.83 3.72 -16.38
N PRO A 156 -24.77 3.70 -15.04
CA PRO A 156 -23.89 2.78 -14.32
C PRO A 156 -24.22 1.35 -14.75
N ALA A 157 -23.23 0.70 -15.38
CA ALA A 157 -23.38 -0.66 -15.87
C ALA A 157 -23.66 -1.57 -14.66
N THR A 158 -24.86 -2.16 -14.64
CA THR A 158 -25.24 -3.14 -13.62
C THR A 158 -24.26 -4.32 -13.66
N LEU A 159 -23.79 -4.76 -12.49
CA LEU A 159 -22.87 -5.90 -12.42
C LEU A 159 -23.52 -7.17 -12.99
N SER A 160 -22.76 -7.89 -13.81
CA SER A 160 -23.19 -9.21 -14.31
C SER A 160 -23.44 -10.18 -13.14
N PRO A 161 -24.38 -11.14 -13.26
CA PRO A 161 -24.64 -12.15 -12.22
C PRO A 161 -23.38 -12.91 -11.78
N ALA A 162 -22.50 -13.27 -12.71
CA ALA A 162 -21.24 -13.96 -12.40
C ALA A 162 -20.32 -13.15 -11.47
N ARG A 163 -20.25 -11.82 -11.65
CA ARG A 163 -19.49 -10.92 -10.77
C ARG A 163 -20.14 -10.81 -9.39
N ILE A 164 -21.47 -10.73 -9.33
CA ILE A 164 -22.21 -10.72 -8.05
C ILE A 164 -21.92 -12.02 -7.29
N THR A 165 -22.04 -13.19 -7.94
CA THR A 165 -21.71 -14.48 -7.33
C THR A 165 -20.27 -14.57 -6.85
N ALA A 166 -19.30 -14.08 -7.63
CA ALA A 166 -17.90 -14.05 -7.22
C ALA A 166 -17.66 -13.15 -6.00
N ALA A 167 -18.29 -11.96 -5.97
CA ALA A 167 -18.24 -11.04 -4.84
C ALA A 167 -18.89 -11.65 -3.58
N SER A 168 -20.05 -12.30 -3.71
CA SER A 168 -20.71 -12.99 -2.60
C SER A 168 -19.86 -14.14 -2.06
N GLY A 169 -19.20 -14.92 -2.92
CA GLY A 169 -18.28 -15.98 -2.50
C GLY A 169 -17.10 -15.45 -1.69
N LEU A 170 -16.51 -14.33 -2.11
CA LEU A 170 -15.48 -13.63 -1.33
C LEU A 170 -16.00 -13.08 -0.01
N TRP A 171 -17.19 -12.47 0.00
CA TRP A 171 -17.83 -11.99 1.22
C TRP A 171 -18.00 -13.12 2.25
N SER A 172 -18.53 -14.27 1.83
CA SER A 172 -18.72 -15.43 2.70
C SER A 172 -17.39 -15.96 3.26
N ALA A 173 -16.36 -16.08 2.43
CA ALA A 173 -15.03 -16.53 2.87
C ALA A 173 -14.38 -15.54 3.87
N ALA A 174 -14.46 -14.23 3.60
CA ALA A 174 -13.95 -13.19 4.49
C ALA A 174 -14.70 -13.15 5.82
N THR A 175 -16.01 -13.34 5.78
CA THR A 175 -16.89 -13.39 6.95
C THR A 175 -16.60 -14.60 7.83
N ALA A 176 -16.33 -15.77 7.24
CA ALA A 176 -15.87 -16.95 7.97
C ALA A 176 -14.50 -16.72 8.66
N VAL A 177 -13.56 -16.07 7.96
CA VAL A 177 -12.26 -15.69 8.54
C VAL A 177 -12.42 -14.74 9.73
N LEU A 178 -13.26 -13.70 9.59
CA LEU A 178 -13.53 -12.75 10.68
C LEU A 178 -14.19 -13.44 11.88
N ALA A 179 -15.18 -14.31 11.65
CA ALA A 179 -15.86 -15.01 12.72
C ALA A 179 -14.95 -16.02 13.46
N ALA A 180 -14.04 -16.66 12.74
CA ALA A 180 -13.02 -17.54 13.29
C ALA A 180 -11.95 -16.77 14.10
N GLY A 181 -11.50 -15.62 13.60
CA GLY A 181 -10.37 -14.87 14.14
C GLY A 181 -9.01 -15.53 13.82
N VAL A 182 -7.91 -14.80 14.07
CA VAL A 182 -6.54 -15.23 13.74
C VAL A 182 -6.20 -16.66 14.21
N PRO A 183 -6.51 -17.09 15.45
CA PRO A 183 -6.17 -18.43 15.94
C PRO A 183 -6.85 -19.57 15.18
N ALA A 184 -8.03 -19.33 14.61
CA ALA A 184 -8.82 -20.34 13.89
C ALA A 184 -8.83 -20.14 12.36
N ALA A 185 -8.21 -19.07 11.85
CA ALA A 185 -7.98 -18.82 10.42
C ALA A 185 -6.76 -19.61 9.89
N GLY A 186 -6.81 -20.94 10.06
CA GLY A 186 -5.81 -21.91 9.61
C GLY A 186 -5.71 -22.01 8.09
N ALA A 187 -5.00 -23.02 7.60
CA ALA A 187 -4.77 -23.24 6.17
C ALA A 187 -6.05 -23.47 5.37
N ILE A 188 -7.10 -24.04 5.98
CA ILE A 188 -8.37 -24.32 5.30
C ILE A 188 -9.14 -23.01 5.00
N PRO A 189 -9.48 -22.14 5.99
CA PRO A 189 -10.09 -20.84 5.69
C PRO A 189 -9.26 -19.97 4.73
N GLN A 190 -7.93 -20.04 4.81
CA GLN A 190 -7.07 -19.32 3.87
C GLN A 190 -7.18 -19.87 2.44
N ALA A 191 -7.23 -21.19 2.26
CA ALA A 191 -7.41 -21.81 0.95
C ALA A 191 -8.79 -21.48 0.34
N GLU A 192 -9.84 -21.43 1.15
CA GLU A 192 -11.17 -20.99 0.71
C GLU A 192 -11.15 -19.54 0.25
N LEU A 193 -10.51 -18.64 1.01
CA LEU A 193 -10.35 -17.23 0.63
C LEU A 193 -9.51 -17.06 -0.64
N LEU A 194 -8.40 -17.80 -0.78
CA LEU A 194 -7.56 -17.78 -1.98
C LEU A 194 -8.32 -18.27 -3.22
N ARG A 195 -9.17 -19.29 -3.08
CA ARG A 195 -10.03 -19.76 -4.15
C ARG A 195 -11.06 -18.72 -4.55
N ALA A 196 -11.75 -18.12 -3.58
CA ALA A 196 -12.71 -17.07 -3.85
C ALA A 196 -12.04 -15.85 -4.52
N ALA A 197 -10.80 -15.52 -4.13
CA ALA A 197 -10.00 -14.49 -4.78
C ALA A 197 -9.68 -14.83 -6.24
N HIS A 198 -9.31 -16.09 -6.54
CA HIS A 198 -9.09 -16.54 -7.90
C HIS A 198 -10.38 -16.46 -8.75
N THR A 199 -11.53 -16.90 -8.21
CA THR A 199 -12.83 -16.76 -8.89
C THR A 199 -13.15 -15.28 -9.18
N ALA A 200 -12.87 -14.39 -8.24
CA ALA A 200 -13.04 -12.96 -8.41
C ALA A 200 -12.11 -12.39 -9.50
N ARG A 201 -10.85 -12.84 -9.57
CA ARG A 201 -9.90 -12.48 -10.63
C ARG A 201 -10.42 -12.90 -12.01
N LEU A 202 -10.92 -14.12 -12.15
CA LEU A 202 -11.50 -14.61 -13.41
C LEU A 202 -12.74 -13.80 -13.83
N ALA A 203 -13.48 -13.26 -12.87
CA ALA A 203 -14.61 -12.36 -13.11
C ALA A 203 -14.19 -10.88 -13.35
N GLY A 204 -12.89 -10.57 -13.28
CA GLY A 204 -12.33 -9.23 -13.45
C GLY A 204 -12.41 -8.31 -12.22
N LEU A 205 -12.67 -8.86 -11.03
CA LEU A 205 -12.79 -8.11 -9.76
C LEU A 205 -11.41 -7.97 -9.08
N HIS A 206 -10.51 -7.25 -9.73
CA HIS A 206 -9.09 -7.17 -9.36
C HIS A 206 -8.84 -6.53 -7.99
N ARG A 207 -9.64 -5.52 -7.61
CA ARG A 207 -9.49 -4.88 -6.30
C ARG A 207 -9.88 -5.83 -5.15
N ALA A 208 -10.96 -6.57 -5.34
CA ALA A 208 -11.45 -7.55 -4.37
C ALA A 208 -10.43 -8.71 -4.22
N GLU A 209 -9.86 -9.20 -5.33
CA GLU A 209 -8.75 -10.15 -5.31
C GLU A 209 -7.56 -9.59 -4.51
N ALA A 210 -7.05 -8.41 -4.84
CA ALA A 210 -5.90 -7.82 -4.17
C ALA A 210 -6.14 -7.60 -2.67
N ALA A 211 -7.36 -7.22 -2.27
CA ALA A 211 -7.75 -7.12 -0.86
C ALA A 211 -7.74 -8.49 -0.15
N ALA A 212 -8.25 -9.54 -0.80
CA ALA A 212 -8.22 -10.90 -0.27
C ALA A 212 -6.79 -11.43 -0.08
N LEU A 213 -5.89 -11.21 -1.05
CA LEU A 213 -4.49 -11.61 -0.94
C LEU A 213 -3.77 -10.88 0.20
N ARG A 214 -4.08 -9.60 0.44
CA ARG A 214 -3.56 -8.84 1.60
C ARG A 214 -4.00 -9.44 2.93
N VAL A 215 -5.27 -9.85 3.05
CA VAL A 215 -5.77 -10.54 4.25
C VAL A 215 -5.02 -11.85 4.49
N VAL A 216 -4.84 -12.68 3.46
CA VAL A 216 -4.11 -13.95 3.60
C VAL A 216 -2.66 -13.74 4.03
N ARG A 217 -1.96 -12.74 3.47
CA ARG A 217 -0.61 -12.39 3.91
C ARG A 217 -0.57 -11.95 5.37
N GLY A 218 -1.46 -11.05 5.78
CA GLY A 218 -1.55 -10.61 7.17
C GLY A 218 -1.83 -11.75 8.15
N LEU A 219 -2.64 -12.73 7.78
CA LEU A 219 -2.89 -13.94 8.58
C LEU A 219 -1.64 -14.82 8.71
N ARG A 220 -0.85 -14.97 7.64
CA ARG A 220 0.39 -15.76 7.65
C ARG A 220 1.49 -15.05 8.46
N GLU A 221 1.61 -13.73 8.33
CA GLU A 221 2.51 -12.91 9.14
C GLU A 221 2.17 -12.98 10.64
N ALA A 222 0.87 -12.94 10.99
CA ALA A 222 0.41 -13.11 12.36
C ALA A 222 0.82 -14.47 12.94
N ARG A 223 0.65 -15.55 12.16
CA ARG A 223 0.98 -16.93 12.58
C ARG A 223 2.48 -17.13 12.78
N THR A 224 3.30 -16.58 11.88
CA THR A 224 4.76 -16.76 11.90
C THR A 224 5.46 -15.83 12.91
N GLY A 225 4.73 -14.95 13.60
CA GLY A 225 5.30 -14.00 14.55
C GLY A 225 6.24 -12.99 13.90
N HIS A 226 5.95 -12.58 12.66
CA HIS A 226 6.83 -11.68 11.92
C HIS A 226 6.98 -10.34 12.65
N ALA A 227 8.23 -9.87 12.83
CA ALA A 227 8.53 -8.68 13.65
C ALA A 227 7.85 -7.38 13.16
N GLY A 228 7.47 -7.33 11.87
CA GLY A 228 6.74 -6.21 11.27
C GLY A 228 5.21 -6.35 11.30
N HIS A 229 4.66 -7.46 11.78
CA HIS A 229 3.21 -7.68 11.79
C HIS A 229 2.50 -6.70 12.72
N ARG A 230 1.47 -6.01 12.21
CA ARG A 230 0.55 -5.22 13.03
C ARG A 230 -0.89 -5.67 12.80
N LEU A 231 -1.59 -5.93 13.90
CA LEU A 231 -3.01 -6.32 13.86
C LEU A 231 -3.88 -5.27 13.16
N ALA A 232 -3.58 -3.98 13.34
CA ALA A 232 -4.30 -2.87 12.70
C ALA A 232 -4.28 -2.96 11.15
N ASP A 233 -3.19 -3.47 10.56
CA ASP A 233 -3.08 -3.62 9.12
C ASP A 233 -4.00 -4.73 8.61
N LEU A 234 -4.09 -5.84 9.36
CA LEU A 234 -5.02 -6.93 9.07
C LEU A 234 -6.49 -6.50 9.26
N VAL A 235 -6.80 -5.72 10.30
CA VAL A 235 -8.12 -5.10 10.51
C VAL A 235 -8.50 -4.22 9.31
N SER A 236 -7.58 -3.37 8.86
CA SER A 236 -7.82 -2.49 7.70
C SER A 236 -8.02 -3.30 6.40
N ALA A 237 -7.23 -4.35 6.18
CA ALA A 237 -7.36 -5.24 5.03
C ALA A 237 -8.70 -5.99 5.02
N LEU A 238 -9.14 -6.53 6.16
CA LEU A 238 -10.44 -7.18 6.30
C LEU A 238 -11.60 -6.20 6.10
N ARG A 239 -11.50 -4.99 6.66
CA ARG A 239 -12.50 -3.93 6.49
C ARG A 239 -12.65 -3.54 5.02
N GLU A 240 -11.53 -3.36 4.32
CA GLU A 240 -11.55 -3.05 2.89
C GLU A 240 -12.14 -4.19 2.07
N LEU A 241 -11.72 -5.44 2.32
CA LEU A 241 -12.26 -6.61 1.62
C LEU A 241 -13.78 -6.71 1.79
N LEU A 242 -14.27 -6.70 3.02
CA LEU A 242 -15.71 -6.81 3.32
C LEU A 242 -16.50 -5.63 2.72
N LEU A 243 -16.00 -4.40 2.81
CA LEU A 243 -16.64 -3.24 2.20
C LEU A 243 -16.80 -3.40 0.69
N ILE A 244 -15.71 -3.75 -0.01
CA ILE A 244 -15.72 -3.91 -1.46
C ILE A 244 -16.65 -5.05 -1.87
N THR A 245 -16.53 -6.21 -1.24
CA THR A 245 -17.32 -7.39 -1.62
C THR A 245 -18.80 -7.21 -1.27
N GLY A 246 -19.12 -6.50 -0.19
CA GLY A 246 -20.50 -6.17 0.18
C GLY A 246 -21.17 -5.24 -0.83
N LEU A 247 -20.48 -4.18 -1.27
CA LEU A 247 -20.99 -3.26 -2.29
C LEU A 247 -21.13 -3.94 -3.66
N LEU A 248 -20.12 -4.72 -4.09
CA LEU A 248 -20.17 -5.50 -5.32
C LEU A 248 -21.31 -6.54 -5.29
N ALA A 249 -21.51 -7.22 -4.16
CA ALA A 249 -22.61 -8.18 -4.00
C ALA A 249 -23.99 -7.50 -4.00
N ALA A 250 -24.08 -6.25 -3.57
CA ALA A 250 -25.29 -5.42 -3.67
C ALA A 250 -25.54 -4.87 -5.09
N GLY A 251 -24.62 -5.11 -6.05
CA GLY A 251 -24.77 -4.72 -7.45
C GLY A 251 -24.06 -3.43 -7.86
N ASP A 252 -23.27 -2.82 -6.98
CA ASP A 252 -22.50 -1.61 -7.28
C ASP A 252 -21.32 -1.91 -8.22
N GLY A 253 -21.51 -1.63 -9.51
CA GLY A 253 -20.52 -1.84 -10.57
C GLY A 253 -19.51 -0.71 -10.75
N SER A 254 -19.36 0.19 -9.78
CA SER A 254 -18.43 1.31 -9.87
C SER A 254 -17.03 0.83 -10.25
N PRO A 255 -16.38 1.43 -11.28
CA PRO A 255 -15.04 1.01 -11.73
C PRO A 255 -14.01 0.99 -10.59
N GLU A 256 -14.19 1.84 -9.59
CA GLU A 256 -13.38 1.95 -8.38
C GLU A 256 -13.40 0.69 -7.50
N LEU A 257 -14.52 -0.02 -7.47
CA LEU A 257 -14.72 -1.24 -6.70
C LEU A 257 -14.20 -2.46 -7.48
N ILE A 258 -14.30 -2.42 -8.81
CA ILE A 258 -13.77 -3.47 -9.70
C ILE A 258 -12.23 -3.43 -9.69
N GLY A 259 -11.64 -2.23 -9.78
CA GLY A 259 -10.20 -2.04 -9.91
C GLY A 259 -9.66 -2.45 -11.28
N THR A 260 -8.34 -2.35 -11.47
CA THR A 260 -7.67 -2.71 -12.73
C THR A 260 -6.54 -3.71 -12.51
N ALA A 261 -6.38 -4.67 -13.44
CA ALA A 261 -5.35 -5.72 -13.32
C ALA A 261 -3.92 -5.16 -13.40
N ARG A 262 -3.70 -4.19 -14.31
CA ARG A 262 -2.40 -3.53 -14.50
C ARG A 262 -2.64 -2.11 -15.01
N ARG A 263 -2.01 -1.13 -14.36
CA ARG A 263 -2.10 0.28 -14.74
C ARG A 263 -1.22 0.50 -15.98
N GLY A 264 -1.84 0.68 -17.13
CA GLY A 264 -1.13 1.11 -18.33
C GLY A 264 -0.63 2.55 -18.18
N TYR A 265 0.58 2.82 -18.66
CA TYR A 265 1.01 4.21 -18.82
C TYR A 265 0.21 4.86 -19.94
N ARG A 266 -0.22 6.11 -19.72
CA ARG A 266 -0.86 6.94 -20.74
C ARG A 266 0.15 7.91 -21.36
N PRO A 267 -0.02 8.31 -22.63
CA PRO A 267 0.77 9.39 -23.22
C PRO A 267 0.54 10.69 -22.43
N GLY A 268 1.61 11.25 -21.88
CA GLY A 268 1.66 12.53 -21.16
C GLY A 268 2.14 13.71 -22.00
N GLY A 269 2.50 13.49 -23.28
CA GLY A 269 2.92 14.55 -24.19
C GLY A 269 4.30 15.13 -23.88
N ALA A 270 4.47 16.43 -24.13
CA ALA A 270 5.67 17.18 -23.71
C ALA A 270 5.46 17.70 -22.28
N LEU A 271 6.43 17.44 -21.41
CA LEU A 271 6.30 17.70 -19.98
C LEU A 271 7.61 18.29 -19.43
N ARG A 272 7.52 19.42 -18.73
CA ARG A 272 8.62 19.97 -17.93
C ARG A 272 8.36 19.71 -16.45
N VAL A 273 9.34 19.13 -15.77
CA VAL A 273 9.28 18.78 -14.35
C VAL A 273 10.55 19.20 -13.62
N HIS A 274 10.41 19.58 -12.36
CA HIS A 274 11.47 20.02 -11.48
C HIS A 274 11.55 19.14 -10.24
N GLY A 275 12.77 18.80 -9.83
CA GLY A 275 13.01 17.97 -8.65
C GLY A 275 12.67 18.67 -7.34
N VAL A 276 11.93 17.97 -6.48
CA VAL A 276 11.58 18.47 -5.15
C VAL A 276 12.41 17.79 -4.06
N CYS A 277 12.42 16.46 -4.01
CA CYS A 277 13.18 15.70 -3.02
C CYS A 277 13.38 14.23 -3.41
N ARG A 278 14.28 13.54 -2.69
CA ARG A 278 14.44 12.07 -2.74
C ARG A 278 13.89 11.40 -1.49
N GLU A 279 13.21 10.28 -1.69
CA GLU A 279 12.68 9.42 -0.65
C GLU A 279 13.29 8.01 -0.74
N PRO A 280 13.95 7.52 0.32
CA PRO A 280 14.36 6.12 0.41
C PRO A 280 13.16 5.16 0.42
N VAL A 281 13.32 3.99 -0.19
CA VAL A 281 12.34 2.90 -0.13
C VAL A 281 12.98 1.70 0.53
N ILE A 282 12.40 1.20 1.62
CA ILE A 282 12.76 -0.08 2.25
C ILE A 282 11.45 -0.84 2.48
N SER A 283 11.31 -2.02 1.88
CA SER A 283 10.13 -2.86 2.08
C SER A 283 10.43 -4.04 3.01
N ALA A 284 9.39 -4.52 3.69
CA ALA A 284 9.46 -5.77 4.46
C ALA A 284 9.77 -7.00 3.57
N THR A 285 9.44 -6.93 2.28
CA THR A 285 9.73 -7.97 1.28
C THR A 285 11.20 -7.97 0.80
N GLY A 286 12.08 -7.20 1.43
CA GLY A 286 13.52 -7.19 1.13
C GLY A 286 13.91 -6.30 -0.05
N TYR A 287 13.01 -5.47 -0.57
CA TYR A 287 13.33 -4.49 -1.60
C TYR A 287 13.90 -3.21 -0.97
N GLY A 288 14.81 -2.59 -1.72
CA GLY A 288 15.46 -1.33 -1.39
C GLY A 288 15.55 -0.43 -2.61
N GLY A 289 15.43 0.88 -2.42
CA GLY A 289 15.52 1.81 -3.54
C GLY A 289 15.38 3.26 -3.18
N VAL A 290 15.11 4.07 -4.21
CA VAL A 290 14.84 5.50 -4.10
C VAL A 290 13.65 5.87 -4.99
N VAL A 291 12.88 6.86 -4.55
CA VAL A 291 11.90 7.60 -5.35
C VAL A 291 12.33 9.05 -5.38
N THR A 292 12.46 9.65 -6.56
CA THR A 292 12.61 11.10 -6.71
C THR A 292 11.26 11.70 -7.05
N HIS A 293 10.82 12.65 -6.24
CA HIS A 293 9.57 13.37 -6.39
C HIS A 293 9.80 14.65 -7.19
N LEU A 294 8.91 14.89 -8.15
CA LEU A 294 9.00 15.97 -9.12
C LEU A 294 7.68 16.74 -9.18
N VAL A 295 7.74 18.01 -9.56
CA VAL A 295 6.57 18.85 -9.80
C VAL A 295 6.63 19.48 -11.19
N SER A 296 5.52 19.53 -11.92
CA SER A 296 5.44 20.27 -13.19
C SER A 296 5.19 21.76 -12.98
N ASP A 297 5.27 22.54 -14.06
CA ASP A 297 4.93 23.97 -14.05
C ASP A 297 3.46 24.21 -13.63
N ASP A 298 2.58 23.23 -13.86
CA ASP A 298 1.17 23.23 -13.44
C ASP A 298 0.94 22.69 -12.01
N ASN A 299 1.98 22.59 -11.18
CA ASN A 299 1.93 22.04 -9.81
C ASN A 299 1.43 20.59 -9.69
N ARG A 300 1.57 19.77 -10.74
CA ARG A 300 1.22 18.34 -10.67
C ARG A 300 2.42 17.52 -10.22
N TRP A 301 2.19 16.57 -9.31
CA TRP A 301 3.23 15.65 -8.85
C TRP A 301 3.52 14.52 -9.83
N PHE A 302 4.81 14.24 -9.97
CA PHE A 302 5.33 13.10 -10.71
C PHE A 302 6.42 12.40 -9.90
N SER A 303 6.72 11.15 -10.24
CA SER A 303 7.79 10.41 -9.59
C SER A 303 8.59 9.53 -10.53
N VAL A 304 9.86 9.33 -10.18
CA VAL A 304 10.78 8.40 -10.83
C VAL A 304 11.38 7.51 -9.76
N ALA A 305 11.37 6.19 -9.96
CA ALA A 305 11.78 5.22 -8.94
C ALA A 305 12.79 4.20 -9.47
N ASP A 306 13.75 3.83 -8.63
CA ASP A 306 14.65 2.69 -8.82
C ASP A 306 14.61 1.82 -7.57
N VAL A 307 13.75 0.80 -7.59
CA VAL A 307 13.51 -0.12 -6.47
C VAL A 307 13.80 -1.54 -6.93
N LYS A 308 14.73 -2.22 -6.24
CA LYS A 308 15.21 -3.56 -6.56
C LYS A 308 15.42 -4.37 -5.28
N PRO A 309 15.51 -5.71 -5.34
CA PRO A 309 15.91 -6.51 -4.17
C PRO A 309 17.24 -6.02 -3.58
N GLY A 310 17.36 -5.97 -2.25
CA GLY A 310 18.59 -5.58 -1.54
C GLY A 310 18.42 -4.76 -0.26
N GLY A 311 17.19 -4.56 0.23
CA GLY A 311 16.89 -3.95 1.54
C GLY A 311 17.53 -2.58 1.80
N SER A 312 17.88 -2.30 3.05
CA SER A 312 18.40 -0.99 3.48
C SER A 312 19.70 -0.60 2.79
N ALA A 313 20.60 -1.56 2.54
CA ALA A 313 21.87 -1.31 1.87
C ALA A 313 21.66 -0.78 0.45
N ARG A 314 20.71 -1.38 -0.28
CA ARG A 314 20.31 -0.90 -1.60
C ARG A 314 19.63 0.47 -1.53
N ALA A 315 18.73 0.68 -0.58
CA ALA A 315 18.04 1.97 -0.41
C ALA A 315 19.03 3.13 -0.21
N ARG A 316 20.09 2.89 0.58
CA ARG A 316 21.18 3.85 0.80
C ARG A 316 21.96 4.12 -0.50
N GLY A 317 22.34 3.07 -1.22
CA GLY A 317 23.12 3.19 -2.46
C GLY A 317 22.34 3.69 -3.67
N ALA A 318 21.01 3.60 -3.66
CA ALA A 318 20.15 4.01 -4.76
C ALA A 318 20.09 5.54 -4.95
N ALA A 319 20.51 6.32 -3.96
CA ALA A 319 20.48 7.78 -3.97
C ALA A 319 21.17 8.43 -5.18
N THR A 320 22.18 7.75 -5.74
CA THR A 320 22.99 8.16 -6.89
C THR A 320 22.91 7.13 -8.02
N ALA A 321 21.85 6.31 -8.05
CA ALA A 321 21.60 5.41 -9.16
C ALA A 321 21.18 6.22 -10.41
N PRO A 322 21.50 5.74 -11.62
CA PRO A 322 21.10 6.41 -12.85
C PRO A 322 19.57 6.40 -13.02
N VAL A 323 19.03 7.51 -13.49
CA VAL A 323 17.61 7.68 -13.79
C VAL A 323 17.29 7.05 -15.13
N THR A 324 16.35 6.10 -15.15
CA THR A 324 15.87 5.45 -16.37
C THR A 324 14.62 6.16 -16.91
N VAL A 325 14.75 7.39 -17.39
CA VAL A 325 13.68 8.11 -18.10
C VAL A 325 14.29 8.71 -19.37
N GLY A 326 13.99 8.13 -20.53
CA GLY A 326 14.69 8.44 -21.79
C GLY A 326 16.20 8.16 -21.72
N ALA A 327 16.96 8.74 -22.65
CA ALA A 327 18.42 8.57 -22.73
C ALA A 327 19.21 9.62 -21.92
N THR A 328 18.61 10.21 -20.88
CA THR A 328 19.28 11.24 -20.06
C THR A 328 20.34 10.62 -19.14
N VAL A 329 21.50 11.25 -19.09
CA VAL A 329 22.59 10.90 -18.15
C VAL A 329 22.45 11.77 -16.90
N LEU A 330 21.57 11.38 -15.99
CA LEU A 330 21.43 11.96 -14.65
C LEU A 330 21.26 10.84 -13.63
N ASP A 331 21.73 11.08 -12.41
CA ASP A 331 21.35 10.25 -11.26
C ASP A 331 20.19 10.87 -10.46
N HIS A 332 19.68 10.11 -9.49
CA HIS A 332 18.59 10.55 -8.62
C HIS A 332 18.94 11.79 -7.79
N ALA A 333 20.21 12.00 -7.40
CA ALA A 333 20.68 13.14 -6.62
C ALA A 333 20.70 14.43 -7.44
N GLN A 334 21.15 14.33 -8.68
CA GLN A 334 21.12 15.43 -9.64
C GLN A 334 19.68 15.75 -10.02
N LEU A 335 18.83 14.74 -10.24
CA LEU A 335 17.43 14.95 -10.61
C LEU A 335 16.62 15.64 -9.49
N SER A 336 16.84 15.31 -8.22
CA SER A 336 16.10 15.96 -7.13
C SER A 336 16.45 17.44 -6.97
N ARG A 337 17.62 17.84 -7.46
CA ARG A 337 18.10 19.22 -7.45
C ARG A 337 17.90 19.95 -8.78
N GLY A 338 17.74 19.20 -9.88
CA GLY A 338 17.56 19.69 -11.24
C GLY A 338 16.12 19.60 -11.72
N GLY A 339 15.95 19.33 -13.01
CA GLY A 339 14.68 19.00 -13.63
C GLY A 339 14.86 18.24 -14.95
N LEU A 340 13.76 17.85 -15.55
CA LEU A 340 13.71 17.22 -16.87
C LEU A 340 12.73 17.94 -17.78
N LEU A 341 13.12 18.10 -19.04
CA LEU A 341 12.20 18.32 -20.15
C LEU A 341 12.02 16.99 -20.88
N ILE A 342 10.80 16.49 -20.93
CA ILE A 342 10.46 15.16 -21.44
C ILE A 342 9.54 15.32 -22.65
N ASN A 343 9.91 14.72 -23.78
CA ASN A 343 9.07 14.62 -24.97
C ASN A 343 8.56 13.19 -25.12
N GLY A 344 7.25 13.07 -25.35
CA GLY A 344 6.59 11.76 -25.44
C GLY A 344 6.51 11.04 -24.10
N ALA A 345 6.36 11.80 -23.01
CA ALA A 345 6.28 11.26 -21.65
C ALA A 345 5.21 10.17 -21.57
N THR A 346 5.49 9.11 -20.81
CA THR A 346 4.49 8.11 -20.45
C THR A 346 4.25 8.24 -18.95
N VAL A 347 3.00 8.40 -18.53
CA VAL A 347 2.64 8.66 -17.13
C VAL A 347 1.63 7.64 -16.65
N SER A 348 1.88 7.02 -15.50
CA SER A 348 0.89 6.18 -14.84
C SER A 348 -0.20 7.03 -14.16
N PRO A 349 -1.34 6.45 -13.77
CA PRO A 349 -2.39 7.19 -13.05
C PRO A 349 -1.93 7.83 -11.73
N ASP A 350 -0.93 7.24 -11.07
CA ASP A 350 -0.27 7.72 -9.85
C ASP A 350 0.91 8.68 -10.12
N GLY A 351 1.05 9.18 -11.35
CA GLY A 351 2.06 10.19 -11.69
C GLY A 351 3.49 9.64 -11.90
N ARG A 352 3.68 8.31 -11.97
CA ARG A 352 5.01 7.75 -12.24
C ARG A 352 5.37 7.96 -13.70
N LEU A 353 6.60 8.40 -13.94
CA LEU A 353 7.14 8.58 -15.28
C LEU A 353 7.75 7.28 -15.79
N GLY A 354 7.37 6.89 -17.01
CA GLY A 354 7.83 5.67 -17.66
C GLY A 354 9.01 5.90 -18.60
N SER A 355 9.68 4.80 -18.95
CA SER A 355 10.89 4.75 -19.78
C SER A 355 10.62 4.23 -21.19
N GLY A 356 9.42 4.45 -21.74
CA GLY A 356 8.98 3.86 -23.00
C GLY A 356 9.89 4.16 -24.20
N LYS A 357 9.89 3.30 -25.22
CA LYS A 357 10.77 3.37 -26.41
C LYS A 357 10.71 4.70 -27.20
N GLY A 358 9.69 5.54 -26.97
CA GLY A 358 9.54 6.87 -27.58
C GLY A 358 9.85 8.07 -26.66
N VAL A 359 10.19 7.83 -25.38
CA VAL A 359 10.45 8.88 -24.40
C VAL A 359 11.84 9.46 -24.63
N ARG A 360 11.92 10.76 -24.90
CA ARG A 360 13.18 11.51 -24.92
C ARG A 360 13.18 12.51 -23.79
N SER A 361 14.33 12.71 -23.17
CA SER A 361 14.48 13.59 -22.02
C SER A 361 15.77 14.38 -22.14
N SER A 362 15.79 15.59 -21.59
CA SER A 362 16.99 16.40 -21.41
C SER A 362 16.99 17.07 -20.04
N PRO A 363 18.15 17.18 -19.37
CA PRO A 363 18.27 17.90 -18.11
C PRO A 363 17.88 19.37 -18.29
N VAL A 364 17.21 19.93 -17.28
CA VAL A 364 17.06 21.38 -17.12
C VAL A 364 17.58 21.81 -15.76
N ALA A 365 17.99 23.07 -15.65
CA ALA A 365 18.36 23.66 -14.36
C ALA A 365 17.17 23.58 -13.40
N GLY A 366 17.44 23.15 -12.17
CA GLY A 366 16.42 23.11 -11.13
C GLY A 366 16.15 24.49 -10.55
N LEU A 367 15.07 24.58 -9.80
CA LEU A 367 14.62 25.80 -9.15
C LEU A 367 14.81 25.70 -7.63
N PRO A 368 15.20 26.80 -6.95
CA PRO A 368 15.11 26.86 -5.50
C PRO A 368 13.64 26.88 -5.07
N TRP A 369 13.36 26.38 -3.87
CA TRP A 369 11.99 26.34 -3.31
C TRP A 369 11.37 27.73 -3.11
N SER A 370 12.17 28.79 -3.11
CA SER A 370 11.73 30.19 -3.04
C SER A 370 11.16 30.72 -4.37
N SER A 371 11.23 29.95 -5.46
CA SER A 371 10.83 30.41 -6.80
C SER A 371 10.03 29.36 -7.58
N GLY A 372 9.31 29.82 -8.61
CA GLY A 372 8.62 28.96 -9.57
C GLY A 372 7.54 28.08 -8.94
N PRO A 373 7.27 26.89 -9.53
CA PRO A 373 6.21 25.98 -9.08
C PRO A 373 6.43 25.48 -7.63
N ALA A 374 7.69 25.30 -7.23
CA ALA A 374 8.02 24.84 -5.87
C ALA A 374 7.62 25.85 -4.78
N ALA A 375 7.59 27.15 -5.08
CA ALA A 375 7.13 28.17 -4.13
C ALA A 375 5.64 28.03 -3.79
N ALA A 376 4.82 27.57 -4.74
CA ALA A 376 3.39 27.36 -4.53
C ALA A 376 3.09 26.30 -3.46
N LEU A 377 4.00 25.33 -3.27
CA LEU A 377 3.89 24.31 -2.21
C LEU A 377 3.87 24.90 -0.80
N PHE A 378 4.52 26.05 -0.59
CA PHE A 378 4.66 26.71 0.71
C PHE A 378 3.73 27.91 0.87
N ALA A 379 2.98 28.28 -0.18
CA ALA A 379 2.06 29.41 -0.15
C ALA A 379 0.71 29.08 0.52
N ARG A 380 0.33 27.79 0.53
CA ARG A 380 -0.93 27.31 1.13
C ARG A 380 -0.73 26.95 2.60
N ARG A 381 -1.77 27.14 3.41
CA ARG A 381 -1.75 26.65 4.79
C ARG A 381 -1.83 25.11 4.82
N PRO A 382 -1.10 24.43 5.73
CA PRO A 382 -1.18 22.99 5.91
C PRO A 382 -2.60 22.55 6.24
N ALA A 383 -3.33 23.29 7.09
CA ALA A 383 -4.70 22.97 7.48
C ALA A 383 -5.66 22.83 6.27
N GLU A 384 -5.53 23.74 5.29
CA GLU A 384 -6.34 23.73 4.06
C GLU A 384 -5.99 22.54 3.19
N THR A 385 -4.68 22.31 2.99
CA THR A 385 -4.17 21.21 2.19
C THR A 385 -4.56 19.86 2.81
N VAL A 386 -4.43 19.70 4.12
CA VAL A 386 -4.79 18.48 4.84
C VAL A 386 -6.30 18.24 4.80
N THR A 387 -7.10 19.30 4.93
CA THR A 387 -8.56 19.18 4.78
C THR A 387 -8.92 18.66 3.41
N GLU A 388 -8.30 19.17 2.34
CA GLU A 388 -8.49 18.69 0.97
C GLU A 388 -8.03 17.24 0.79
N LEU A 389 -6.80 16.89 1.23
CA LEU A 389 -6.23 15.55 1.08
C LEU A 389 -7.02 14.49 1.83
N LEU A 390 -7.46 14.82 3.04
CA LEU A 390 -8.21 13.89 3.86
C LEU A 390 -9.69 13.84 3.44
N SER A 391 -10.22 14.84 2.74
CA SER A 391 -11.64 14.96 2.35
C SER A 391 -12.19 13.70 1.69
N THR A 392 -13.49 13.53 1.87
CA THR A 392 -14.27 12.38 1.40
C THR A 392 -14.72 12.47 -0.06
N GLY A 393 -14.23 13.46 -0.82
CA GLY A 393 -14.72 13.78 -2.16
C GLY A 393 -14.61 12.67 -3.20
N ASP A 394 -15.44 12.84 -4.24
CA ASP A 394 -15.81 11.98 -5.38
C ASP A 394 -14.66 11.45 -6.24
N GLY A 395 -13.70 10.74 -5.64
CA GLY A 395 -12.73 9.99 -6.43
C GLY A 395 -12.48 8.62 -5.85
N THR A 396 -11.85 7.80 -6.69
CA THR A 396 -11.74 6.37 -6.42
C THR A 396 -11.03 6.09 -5.12
N GLY A 397 -11.35 4.98 -4.46
CA GLY A 397 -10.60 4.58 -3.26
C GLY A 397 -9.08 4.49 -3.50
N GLU A 398 -8.64 4.30 -4.76
CA GLU A 398 -7.23 4.32 -5.16
C GLU A 398 -6.69 5.74 -5.37
N GLU A 399 -7.44 6.62 -6.04
CA GLU A 399 -7.12 8.06 -6.18
C GLU A 399 -7.04 8.72 -4.82
N ARG A 400 -7.90 8.30 -3.89
CA ARG A 400 -7.89 8.74 -2.51
C ARG A 400 -6.62 8.31 -1.77
N THR A 401 -6.18 7.06 -1.95
CA THR A 401 -4.91 6.60 -1.38
C THR A 401 -3.71 7.32 -2.00
N ALA A 402 -3.74 7.58 -3.31
CA ALA A 402 -2.72 8.36 -3.99
C ALA A 402 -2.66 9.81 -3.47
N ARG A 403 -3.82 10.47 -3.32
CA ARG A 403 -3.93 11.81 -2.73
C ARG A 403 -3.40 11.84 -1.30
N ILE A 404 -3.81 10.92 -0.42
CA ILE A 404 -3.28 10.86 0.96
C ILE A 404 -1.75 10.67 0.99
N GLY A 405 -1.18 10.01 -0.04
CA GLY A 405 0.25 9.81 -0.18
C GLY A 405 1.03 10.99 -0.77
N GLU A 406 0.33 12.02 -1.26
CA GLU A 406 0.91 13.24 -1.85
C GLU A 406 1.68 14.05 -0.81
N LEU A 407 2.71 14.78 -1.27
CA LEU A 407 3.56 15.57 -0.39
C LEU A 407 3.00 16.98 -0.23
N ILE A 408 3.09 17.51 0.99
CA ILE A 408 2.73 18.89 1.30
C ILE A 408 3.97 19.71 1.64
N GLY A 409 3.94 20.99 1.32
CA GLY A 409 4.91 21.99 1.76
C GLY A 409 4.36 22.80 2.93
N CYS A 410 5.21 23.14 3.89
CA CYS A 410 4.86 24.05 4.98
C CYS A 410 6.07 24.79 5.56
N ASP A 411 5.84 26.03 6.02
CA ASP A 411 6.82 26.82 6.77
C ASP A 411 6.56 26.61 8.27
N LEU A 412 7.56 26.12 8.99
CA LEU A 412 7.44 25.72 10.40
C LEU A 412 8.50 26.41 11.26
N VAL A 413 8.18 26.63 12.54
CA VAL A 413 9.15 26.96 13.59
C VAL A 413 9.26 25.80 14.57
N ILE A 414 10.47 25.31 14.80
CA ILE A 414 10.74 24.22 15.74
C ILE A 414 10.58 24.76 17.16
N THR A 415 9.71 24.14 17.95
CA THR A 415 9.47 24.54 19.34
C THR A 415 10.22 23.68 20.34
N GLY A 416 10.49 22.42 20.00
CA GLY A 416 11.27 21.52 20.83
C GLY A 416 11.24 20.09 20.32
N ALA A 417 11.47 19.14 21.22
CA ALA A 417 11.38 17.72 20.93
C ALA A 417 10.87 16.94 22.14
N VAL A 418 10.12 15.87 21.88
CA VAL A 418 9.63 14.92 22.88
C VAL A 418 9.91 13.51 22.37
N GLY A 419 10.74 12.76 23.11
CA GLY A 419 11.17 11.43 22.67
C GLY A 419 11.93 11.48 21.35
N ASP A 420 11.40 10.81 20.33
CA ASP A 420 11.93 10.76 18.97
C ASP A 420 11.24 11.73 17.99
N GLN A 421 10.36 12.60 18.48
CA GLN A 421 9.55 13.53 17.70
C GLN A 421 10.06 14.97 17.88
N LEU A 422 10.06 15.76 16.82
CA LEU A 422 10.14 17.21 16.97
C LEU A 422 8.75 17.81 17.06
N LEU A 423 8.65 18.87 17.85
CA LEU A 423 7.49 19.72 17.91
C LEU A 423 7.76 20.98 17.10
N ALA A 424 6.78 21.38 16.30
CA ALA A 424 6.85 22.60 15.52
C ALA A 424 5.48 23.26 15.43
N ARG A 425 5.45 24.56 15.20
CA ARG A 425 4.24 25.28 14.82
C ARG A 425 4.34 25.79 13.41
N GLU A 426 3.19 25.86 12.75
CA GLU A 426 3.07 26.57 11.49
C GLU A 426 3.47 28.03 11.69
N LEU A 427 4.37 28.52 10.84
CA LEU A 427 4.66 29.94 10.75
C LEU A 427 3.51 30.61 9.99
N PRO A 428 2.90 31.66 10.56
CA PRO A 428 1.94 32.42 9.81
C PRO A 428 2.68 33.14 8.67
N HIS A 429 1.94 33.56 7.63
CA HIS A 429 2.48 34.33 6.50
C HIS A 429 3.35 35.50 7.02
N PRO A 430 4.44 35.92 6.32
CA PRO A 430 5.58 36.62 6.91
C PRO A 430 5.31 37.98 7.58
N ASP A 431 4.05 38.45 7.63
CA ASP A 431 3.60 39.68 8.28
C ASP A 431 2.69 39.46 9.51
N ALA A 432 2.40 38.21 9.89
CA ALA A 432 1.53 37.90 11.03
C ALA A 432 2.35 37.58 12.29
N GLY A 433 1.78 37.90 13.46
CA GLY A 433 2.43 37.90 14.78
C GLY A 433 2.96 36.55 15.29
N PRO A 434 2.86 36.24 16.60
CA PRO A 434 3.39 34.97 17.12
C PRO A 434 2.72 33.77 16.41
N PRO A 435 3.42 32.63 16.28
CA PRO A 435 2.87 31.46 15.60
C PRO A 435 1.63 30.94 16.33
N THR A 436 0.47 31.05 15.69
CA THR A 436 -0.84 30.62 16.22
C THR A 436 -1.37 29.33 15.58
N GLY A 437 -0.59 28.68 14.73
CA GLY A 437 -1.00 27.43 14.08
C GLY A 437 -0.89 26.21 15.00
N PRO A 438 -1.48 25.06 14.60
CA PRO A 438 -1.49 23.84 15.40
C PRO A 438 -0.08 23.37 15.75
N LEU A 439 0.03 22.67 16.88
CA LEU A 439 1.25 21.95 17.23
C LEU A 439 1.41 20.72 16.33
N ILE A 440 2.39 20.78 15.42
CA ILE A 440 2.71 19.73 14.46
C ILE A 440 3.83 18.84 15.02
N ARG A 441 3.60 17.52 14.99
CA ARG A 441 4.57 16.49 15.37
C ARG A 441 5.33 16.03 14.13
N LEU A 442 6.65 16.25 14.10
CA LEU A 442 7.52 15.76 13.04
C LEU A 442 8.12 14.42 13.46
N MET A 443 7.83 13.35 12.72
CA MET A 443 8.37 12.00 12.95
C MET A 443 9.17 11.53 11.75
N ALA A 444 10.27 10.81 11.98
CA ALA A 444 11.08 10.29 10.88
C ALA A 444 10.22 9.48 9.89
N ALA A 445 10.26 9.82 8.60
CA ALA A 445 9.57 9.04 7.58
C ALA A 445 10.21 7.65 7.45
N HIS A 446 11.55 7.59 7.60
CA HIS A 446 12.34 6.36 7.48
C HIS A 446 13.33 6.25 8.65
N PRO A 447 12.93 5.66 9.79
CA PRO A 447 13.75 5.64 11.01
C PRO A 447 14.94 4.66 10.98
N HIS A 448 15.24 4.04 9.83
CA HIS A 448 16.28 3.03 9.71
C HIS A 448 17.69 3.60 10.01
N PRO A 449 18.52 2.94 10.84
CA PRO A 449 19.83 3.46 11.26
C PRO A 449 20.81 3.71 10.10
N ASP A 450 20.63 2.99 8.99
CA ASP A 450 21.40 3.17 7.75
C ASP A 450 21.13 4.47 6.99
N LEU A 451 20.07 5.20 7.35
CA LEU A 451 19.63 6.43 6.69
C LEU A 451 19.90 7.65 7.57
N ALA A 452 20.07 8.82 6.97
CA ALA A 452 20.41 10.05 7.69
C ALA A 452 19.22 10.63 8.49
N HIS A 453 18.01 10.13 8.24
CA HIS A 453 16.74 10.75 8.64
C HIS A 453 16.63 11.05 10.13
N THR A 454 16.73 10.03 10.98
CA THR A 454 16.62 10.19 12.44
C THR A 454 17.73 11.07 13.01
N ALA A 455 18.95 11.00 12.45
CA ALA A 455 20.06 11.83 12.89
C ALA A 455 19.84 13.31 12.55
N ASN A 456 19.26 13.61 11.37
CA ASN A 456 18.93 14.96 10.95
C ASN A 456 17.82 15.56 11.82
N LEU A 457 16.78 14.79 12.13
CA LEU A 457 15.73 15.23 13.06
C LEU A 457 16.28 15.57 14.44
N ARG A 458 17.15 14.72 15.00
CA ARG A 458 17.86 15.03 16.26
C ARG A 458 18.73 16.28 16.14
N ARG A 459 19.35 16.52 14.99
CA ARG A 459 20.16 17.74 14.76
C ARG A 459 19.29 18.99 14.76
N LEU A 460 18.15 18.98 14.09
CA LEU A 460 17.19 20.08 14.08
C LEU A 460 16.65 20.38 15.50
N ALA A 461 16.43 19.33 16.32
CA ALA A 461 15.97 19.47 17.70
C ALA A 461 16.97 20.22 18.60
N THR A 462 18.25 20.32 18.22
CA THR A 462 19.25 21.12 18.94
C THR A 462 19.07 22.64 18.75
N ARG A 463 18.06 23.07 17.99
CA ARG A 463 17.81 24.48 17.70
C ARG A 463 16.31 24.84 17.78
N PRO A 464 15.71 24.87 18.98
CA PRO A 464 14.41 25.51 19.17
C PRO A 464 14.44 26.95 18.65
N GLY A 465 13.35 27.43 18.05
CA GLY A 465 13.26 28.71 17.36
C GLY A 465 13.73 28.69 15.89
N LEU A 466 14.31 27.58 15.42
CA LEU A 466 14.71 27.44 14.02
C LEU A 466 13.49 27.41 13.10
N ARG A 467 13.49 28.25 12.08
CA ARG A 467 12.48 28.31 11.02
C ARG A 467 12.92 27.46 9.84
N VAL A 468 12.07 26.54 9.40
CA VAL A 468 12.37 25.59 8.31
C VAL A 468 11.20 25.47 7.35
N ARG A 469 11.51 25.40 6.06
CA ARG A 469 10.63 24.83 5.04
C ARG A 469 10.66 23.33 5.16
N VAL A 470 9.50 22.70 5.10
CA VAL A 470 9.37 21.24 5.18
C VAL A 470 8.54 20.76 4.00
N VAL A 471 9.06 19.78 3.27
CA VAL A 471 8.26 18.94 2.36
C VAL A 471 8.10 17.59 3.03
N GLY A 472 6.87 17.15 3.25
CA GLY A 472 6.60 15.90 3.97
C GLY A 472 5.26 15.29 3.63
N ARG A 473 5.04 14.07 4.13
CA ARG A 473 3.77 13.35 3.99
C ARG A 473 3.00 13.43 5.30
N ILE A 474 1.69 13.67 5.22
CA ILE A 474 0.84 13.59 6.42
C ILE A 474 0.74 12.14 6.89
N ASP A 475 0.68 11.95 8.20
CA ASP A 475 0.28 10.67 8.76
C ASP A 475 -1.24 10.68 8.97
N PRO A 476 -2.04 9.96 8.14
CA PRO A 476 -3.50 10.02 8.20
C PRO A 476 -4.08 9.37 9.46
N ASP A 477 -3.25 8.65 10.22
CA ASP A 477 -3.64 7.87 11.39
C ASP A 477 -3.12 8.48 12.70
N ARG A 478 -2.56 9.70 12.66
CA ARG A 478 -2.01 10.41 13.83
C ARG A 478 -2.38 11.89 13.83
N ALA A 479 -2.67 12.43 15.02
CA ALA A 479 -3.02 13.84 15.18
C ALA A 479 -1.86 14.77 14.80
N ALA A 480 -2.13 15.74 13.92
CA ALA A 480 -1.22 16.80 13.48
C ALA A 480 0.21 16.31 13.19
N THR A 481 0.36 15.14 12.55
CA THR A 481 1.65 14.49 12.40
C THR A 481 2.15 14.54 10.96
N LEU A 482 3.37 15.04 10.77
CA LEU A 482 4.05 15.13 9.48
C LEU A 482 5.29 14.23 9.48
N ARG A 483 5.49 13.53 8.36
CA ARG A 483 6.70 12.75 8.07
C ARG A 483 7.54 13.54 7.08
N PRO A 484 8.47 14.39 7.54
CA PRO A 484 9.26 15.25 6.67
C PRO A 484 10.16 14.40 5.78
N LEU A 485 10.27 14.72 4.49
CA LEU A 485 11.18 14.08 3.54
C LEU A 485 12.37 14.97 3.20
N ALA A 486 12.14 16.28 3.13
CA ALA A 486 13.18 17.27 2.90
C ALA A 486 12.91 18.55 3.70
N VAL A 487 13.98 19.28 4.00
CA VAL A 487 13.92 20.58 4.70
C VAL A 487 14.75 21.63 3.98
N GLY A 488 14.34 22.89 4.08
CA GLY A 488 14.99 24.02 3.41
C GLY A 488 14.93 25.30 4.24
N PRO A 489 15.64 26.36 3.82
CA PRO A 489 15.59 27.65 4.47
C PRO A 489 14.25 28.36 4.21
N VAL A 490 13.78 29.12 5.20
CA VAL A 490 12.66 30.06 5.07
C VAL A 490 13.23 31.40 4.61
N PRO A 491 12.70 32.03 3.54
CA PRO A 491 13.23 33.30 3.05
C PRO A 491 12.99 34.45 4.04
N GLY A 492 13.85 35.48 3.99
CA GLY A 492 13.66 36.72 4.74
C GLY A 492 13.98 36.67 6.25
N THR A 493 14.66 35.62 6.73
CA THR A 493 15.05 35.49 8.15
C THR A 493 16.42 34.86 8.30
N GLU A 494 17.19 35.30 9.31
CA GLU A 494 18.48 34.70 9.65
C GLU A 494 18.35 33.46 10.55
N ALA A 495 17.18 33.28 11.17
CA ALA A 495 16.85 32.16 12.05
C ALA A 495 16.49 30.88 11.27
N THR A 496 17.21 30.59 10.19
CA THR A 496 16.94 29.48 9.27
C THR A 496 18.21 28.73 8.86
N LEU A 497 18.04 27.64 8.09
CA LEU A 497 19.12 26.78 7.63
C LEU A 497 20.10 27.53 6.71
N ARG A 498 21.39 27.21 6.86
CA ARG A 498 22.50 27.73 6.03
C ARG A 498 23.04 26.60 5.17
N LEU A 499 22.28 26.22 4.15
CA LEU A 499 22.62 25.08 3.30
C LEU A 499 23.67 25.45 2.23
N PRO A 500 24.51 24.50 1.81
CA PRO A 500 25.47 24.74 0.72
C PRO A 500 24.76 25.09 -0.61
N PRO A 501 25.33 25.97 -1.46
CA PRO A 501 24.72 26.34 -2.75
C PRO A 501 24.41 25.13 -3.66
N GLU A 502 25.25 24.10 -3.63
CA GLU A 502 25.08 22.86 -4.39
C GLU A 502 23.86 22.03 -3.99
N TRP A 503 23.22 22.37 -2.86
CA TRP A 503 21.98 21.73 -2.40
C TRP A 503 20.72 22.47 -2.86
N LEU A 504 20.85 23.65 -3.49
CA LEU A 504 19.74 24.45 -4.00
C LEU A 504 18.60 24.62 -2.97
N ASP A 505 18.95 25.08 -1.77
CA ASP A 505 18.00 25.37 -0.68
C ASP A 505 17.19 24.15 -0.17
N ARG A 506 17.73 22.93 -0.29
CA ARG A 506 17.07 21.73 0.26
C ARG A 506 18.02 20.65 0.72
N ALA A 507 17.72 20.04 1.86
CA ALA A 507 18.36 18.85 2.37
C ALA A 507 17.37 17.68 2.34
N ASP A 508 17.67 16.64 1.56
CA ASP A 508 16.90 15.40 1.52
C ASP A 508 17.19 14.60 2.79
N LEU A 509 16.24 14.57 3.74
CA LEU A 509 16.48 14.06 5.10
C LEU A 509 16.91 12.58 5.13
N GLY A 510 16.51 11.79 4.14
CA GLY A 510 16.92 10.38 4.04
C GLY A 510 18.40 10.17 3.68
N TYR A 511 19.03 11.15 3.03
CA TYR A 511 20.33 11.00 2.38
C TYR A 511 21.36 12.06 2.80
N ASP A 512 21.00 13.33 2.75
CA ASP A 512 21.90 14.44 3.07
C ASP A 512 22.10 14.50 4.60
N ARG A 513 23.31 14.81 5.08
CA ARG A 513 23.61 14.84 6.52
C ARG A 513 23.79 16.27 7.00
N LEU A 514 22.88 16.74 7.85
CA LEU A 514 22.93 18.06 8.45
C LEU A 514 24.08 18.17 9.46
N GLN A 515 24.89 19.21 9.29
CA GLN A 515 26.02 19.53 10.16
C GLN A 515 25.73 20.77 11.01
N GLY A 516 26.53 21.00 12.05
CA GLY A 516 26.38 22.18 12.90
C GLY A 516 26.52 23.49 12.13
N ALA A 517 27.39 23.54 11.11
CA ALA A 517 27.57 24.71 10.25
C ALA A 517 26.33 25.05 9.39
N HIS A 518 25.42 24.08 9.20
CA HIS A 518 24.17 24.31 8.46
C HIS A 518 23.08 24.93 9.33
N LEU A 519 23.30 25.02 10.65
CA LEU A 519 22.40 25.67 11.59
C LEU A 519 22.89 27.09 11.87
N PRO A 520 21.98 28.06 12.08
CA PRO A 520 22.36 29.37 12.55
C PRO A 520 22.91 29.29 13.99
N PRO A 521 23.67 30.28 14.46
CA PRO A 521 24.07 30.40 15.87
C PRO A 521 22.88 30.40 16.85
N PRO A 522 23.02 29.92 18.11
CA PRO A 522 21.88 29.75 19.02
C PRO A 522 21.17 31.06 19.38
N ASP A 523 21.92 32.14 19.45
CA ASP A 523 21.47 33.51 19.72
C ASP A 523 20.52 34.07 18.64
N VAL A 524 20.64 33.58 17.41
CA VAL A 524 19.76 33.97 16.29
C VAL A 524 18.40 33.26 16.34
N CYS A 525 18.32 32.13 17.07
CA CYS A 525 17.10 31.35 17.26
C CYS A 525 16.68 31.40 18.74
N PRO A 526 16.05 32.50 19.21
CA PRO A 526 15.57 32.56 20.58
C PRO A 526 14.58 31.40 20.82
N PRO A 527 14.76 30.62 21.89
CA PRO A 527 13.87 29.50 22.15
C PRO A 527 12.46 30.02 22.41
N PRO A 528 11.43 29.41 21.79
CA PRO A 528 10.05 29.76 22.10
C PRO A 528 9.73 29.41 23.56
N ALA A 529 8.65 30.00 24.08
CA ALA A 529 8.17 29.66 25.42
C ALA A 529 7.97 28.15 25.55
N PRO A 530 8.27 27.54 26.71
CA PRO A 530 8.11 26.11 26.92
C PRO A 530 6.65 25.71 26.67
N GLU A 531 6.45 24.86 25.66
CA GLU A 531 5.12 24.42 25.27
C GLU A 531 4.71 23.20 26.07
N HIS A 532 3.49 23.25 26.59
CA HIS A 532 2.83 22.05 27.08
C HIS A 532 2.33 21.28 25.88
N THR A 533 2.80 20.04 25.71
CA THR A 533 2.18 19.12 24.74
C THR A 533 0.74 18.93 25.18
N GLY A 534 -0.19 19.60 24.49
CA GLY A 534 -1.63 19.41 24.71
C GLY A 534 -2.02 17.94 24.48
N PRO A 535 -3.22 17.54 24.91
CA PRO A 535 -3.69 16.16 24.73
C PRO A 535 -3.62 15.76 23.25
N ASP A 536 -3.21 14.52 22.99
CA ASP A 536 -3.28 13.96 21.64
C ASP A 536 -4.74 13.64 21.37
N MET A 537 -5.40 14.52 20.62
CA MET A 537 -6.84 14.42 20.34
C MET A 537 -7.26 13.07 19.75
N LEU A 538 -6.35 12.32 19.12
CA LEU A 538 -6.65 10.99 18.63
C LEU A 538 -6.33 9.91 19.67
N ALA A 539 -5.14 9.95 20.28
CA ALA A 539 -4.71 8.93 21.23
C ALA A 539 -5.51 8.96 22.55
N ASP A 540 -5.88 10.16 23.01
CA ASP A 540 -6.64 10.37 24.24
C ASP A 540 -8.16 10.23 24.02
N SER A 541 -8.61 10.14 22.76
CA SER A 541 -10.02 10.03 22.43
C SER A 541 -10.62 8.69 22.88
N PRO A 542 -11.84 8.69 23.45
CA PRO A 542 -12.48 7.46 23.95
C PRO A 542 -12.78 6.43 22.84
N VAL A 543 -12.62 6.79 21.56
CA VAL A 543 -12.76 5.91 20.39
C VAL A 543 -11.78 4.73 20.40
N TRP A 544 -10.70 4.78 21.19
CA TRP A 544 -9.82 3.62 21.40
C TRP A 544 -10.59 2.38 21.89
N ARG A 545 -11.73 2.56 22.57
CA ARG A 545 -12.62 1.46 23.00
C ARG A 545 -13.22 0.72 21.81
N VAL A 546 -13.64 1.46 20.79
CA VAL A 546 -14.14 0.88 19.53
C VAL A 546 -12.99 0.19 18.80
N ARG A 547 -11.80 0.82 18.74
CA ARG A 547 -10.59 0.22 18.14
C ARG A 547 -10.28 -1.14 18.78
N ARG A 548 -10.18 -1.18 20.11
CA ARG A 548 -9.96 -2.41 20.88
C ARG A 548 -11.00 -3.49 20.56
N LEU A 549 -12.29 -3.14 20.46
CA LEU A 549 -13.35 -4.09 20.13
C LEU A 549 -13.23 -4.64 18.70
N THR A 550 -12.92 -3.77 17.72
CA THR A 550 -12.72 -4.17 16.33
C THR A 550 -11.46 -5.02 16.13
N GLU A 551 -10.40 -4.72 16.86
CA GLU A 551 -9.16 -5.51 16.91
C GLU A 551 -9.39 -6.87 17.59
N LEU A 552 -10.16 -6.90 18.69
CA LEU A 552 -10.53 -8.14 19.38
C LEU A 552 -11.31 -9.10 18.45
N ALA A 553 -12.20 -8.57 17.62
CA ALA A 553 -12.93 -9.37 16.63
C ALA A 553 -11.99 -10.06 15.63
N VAL A 554 -10.94 -9.38 15.16
CA VAL A 554 -9.97 -9.99 14.24
C VAL A 554 -9.01 -10.93 14.98
N ALA A 555 -8.51 -10.52 16.15
CA ALA A 555 -7.55 -11.30 16.92
C ALA A 555 -8.16 -12.57 17.55
N GLY A 556 -9.42 -12.54 17.95
CA GLY A 556 -10.05 -13.64 18.70
C GLY A 556 -11.39 -14.14 18.13
N GLY A 557 -11.86 -13.55 17.03
CA GLY A 557 -13.10 -13.95 16.37
C GLY A 557 -14.36 -13.56 17.12
N ARG A 558 -15.48 -14.06 16.61
CA ARG A 558 -16.83 -13.83 17.17
C ARG A 558 -16.94 -14.25 18.63
N ARG A 559 -16.28 -15.36 19.00
CA ARG A 559 -16.30 -15.89 20.36
C ARG A 559 -15.64 -14.95 21.36
N ALA A 560 -14.51 -14.35 21.02
CA ALA A 560 -13.80 -13.43 21.92
C ALA A 560 -14.61 -12.17 22.20
N VAL A 561 -15.27 -11.62 21.17
CA VAL A 561 -16.18 -10.47 21.32
C VAL A 561 -17.38 -10.82 22.21
N ALA A 562 -18.02 -11.97 21.97
CA ALA A 562 -19.15 -12.42 22.78
C ALA A 562 -18.77 -12.59 24.27
N GLU A 563 -17.58 -13.13 24.54
CA GLU A 563 -17.08 -13.30 25.90
C GLU A 563 -16.81 -11.95 26.59
N SER A 564 -16.17 -11.02 25.88
CA SER A 564 -15.96 -9.65 26.37
C SER A 564 -17.28 -8.92 26.66
N ALA A 565 -18.34 -9.19 25.90
CA ALA A 565 -19.66 -8.61 26.12
C ALA A 565 -20.31 -9.15 27.41
N ARG A 566 -20.19 -10.46 27.69
CA ARG A 566 -20.72 -11.09 28.91
C ARG A 566 -20.00 -10.65 30.19
N GLY A 567 -18.71 -10.31 30.09
CA GLY A 567 -17.92 -9.77 31.19
C GLY A 567 -18.28 -8.35 31.64
N GLY A 568 -19.35 -7.74 31.10
CA GLY A 568 -19.85 -6.42 31.51
C GLY A 568 -19.07 -5.22 30.95
N GLY A 569 -17.84 -5.42 30.47
CA GLY A 569 -16.99 -4.36 29.92
C GLY A 569 -17.64 -3.58 28.77
N SER A 570 -18.36 -4.27 27.88
CA SER A 570 -19.04 -3.62 26.73
C SER A 570 -20.10 -2.59 27.16
N ARG A 571 -20.79 -2.79 28.29
CA ARG A 571 -21.77 -1.81 28.80
C ARG A 571 -21.09 -0.56 29.34
N GLY A 572 -19.97 -0.74 30.05
CA GLY A 572 -19.14 0.37 30.55
C GLY A 572 -18.54 1.18 29.41
N ASP A 573 -18.00 0.52 28.40
CA ASP A 573 -17.42 1.18 27.22
C ASP A 573 -18.47 1.98 26.45
N GLY A 574 -19.67 1.43 26.25
CA GLY A 574 -20.78 2.15 25.63
C GLY A 574 -21.25 3.35 26.44
N ALA A 575 -21.29 3.27 27.78
CA ALA A 575 -21.64 4.40 28.63
C ALA A 575 -20.59 5.52 28.55
N ALA A 576 -19.30 5.19 28.57
CA ALA A 576 -18.20 6.14 28.44
C ALA A 576 -18.22 6.88 27.09
N LEU A 577 -18.49 6.16 25.99
CA LEU A 577 -18.63 6.75 24.66
C LEU A 577 -19.82 7.72 24.60
N ARG A 578 -20.98 7.37 25.17
CA ARG A 578 -22.14 8.30 25.21
C ARG A 578 -21.87 9.53 26.08
N ALA A 579 -21.21 9.36 27.22
CA ALA A 579 -20.86 10.47 28.12
C ALA A 579 -19.92 11.50 27.47
N THR A 580 -19.21 11.11 26.41
CA THR A 580 -18.26 11.95 25.66
C THR A 580 -18.78 12.36 24.28
N GLY A 581 -20.07 12.16 24.01
CA GLY A 581 -20.73 12.57 22.76
C GLY A 581 -20.61 11.60 21.58
N PHE A 582 -19.93 10.47 21.74
CA PHE A 582 -19.74 9.44 20.70
C PHE A 582 -20.91 8.44 20.65
N HIS A 583 -22.14 8.94 20.48
CA HIS A 583 -23.37 8.14 20.52
C HIS A 583 -23.42 7.03 19.45
N THR A 584 -23.13 7.37 18.19
CA THR A 584 -23.13 6.39 17.08
C THR A 584 -22.08 5.29 17.28
N ALA A 585 -20.88 5.64 17.75
CA ALA A 585 -19.86 4.65 18.11
C ALA A 585 -20.33 3.72 19.24
N ALA A 586 -21.05 4.24 20.24
CA ALA A 586 -21.61 3.44 21.32
C ALA A 586 -22.69 2.46 20.81
N GLU A 587 -23.57 2.92 19.92
CA GLU A 587 -24.61 2.10 19.30
C GLU A 587 -24.02 0.98 18.44
N LEU A 588 -23.07 1.30 17.56
CA LEU A 588 -22.41 0.32 16.69
C LEU A 588 -21.61 -0.71 17.49
N SER A 589 -20.93 -0.28 18.55
CA SER A 589 -20.22 -1.20 19.47
C SER A 589 -21.21 -2.13 20.20
N GLY A 590 -22.35 -1.60 20.62
CA GLY A 590 -23.43 -2.39 21.22
C GLY A 590 -24.02 -3.41 20.25
N ALA A 591 -24.26 -3.01 18.99
CA ALA A 591 -24.76 -3.89 17.94
C ALA A 591 -23.77 -5.01 17.60
N LEU A 592 -22.47 -4.70 17.53
CA LEU A 592 -21.41 -5.69 17.33
C LEU A 592 -21.37 -6.72 18.47
N SER A 593 -21.39 -6.25 19.73
CA SER A 593 -21.44 -7.14 20.90
C SER A 593 -22.69 -8.02 20.91
N PHE A 594 -23.84 -7.45 20.52
CA PHE A 594 -25.10 -8.19 20.43
C PHE A 594 -25.06 -9.29 19.37
N GLU A 595 -24.63 -8.97 18.14
CA GLU A 595 -24.53 -9.96 17.05
C GLU A 595 -23.45 -11.01 17.34
N ALA A 596 -22.39 -10.65 18.06
CA ALA A 596 -21.38 -11.61 18.53
C ALA A 596 -21.99 -12.66 19.47
N ASP A 597 -22.82 -12.24 20.42
CA ASP A 597 -23.44 -13.15 21.40
C ASP A 597 -24.73 -13.82 20.89
N ARG A 598 -25.28 -13.36 19.76
CA ARG A 598 -26.51 -13.91 19.16
C ARG A 598 -26.37 -15.39 18.83
N ARG A 599 -27.10 -16.24 19.57
CA ARG A 599 -27.20 -17.68 19.29
C ARG A 599 -28.60 -18.00 18.79
N THR A 600 -28.74 -18.26 17.50
CA THR A 600 -29.96 -18.85 16.93
C THR A 600 -29.91 -20.35 17.17
N ARG A 601 -31.07 -20.94 17.50
CA ARG A 601 -31.22 -22.39 17.61
C ARG A 601 -32.21 -22.86 16.56
N ASP A 602 -31.95 -24.00 15.95
CA ASP A 602 -32.93 -24.67 15.09
C ASP A 602 -34.07 -25.26 15.93
N THR A 603 -35.07 -25.82 15.25
CA THR A 603 -36.22 -26.50 15.88
C THR A 603 -35.82 -27.68 16.78
N PHE A 604 -34.57 -28.16 16.68
CA PHE A 604 -33.99 -29.24 17.48
C PHE A 604 -33.07 -28.72 18.60
N GLY A 605 -33.01 -27.40 18.82
CA GLY A 605 -32.18 -26.78 19.85
C GLY A 605 -30.69 -26.70 19.50
N ARG A 606 -30.28 -27.08 18.30
CA ARG A 606 -28.88 -26.98 17.84
C ARG A 606 -28.58 -25.56 17.43
N ILE A 607 -27.38 -25.08 17.74
CA ILE A 607 -26.96 -23.73 17.37
C ILE A 607 -26.85 -23.64 15.85
N ARG A 608 -27.52 -22.66 15.24
CA ARG A 608 -27.39 -22.32 13.83
C ARG A 608 -26.27 -21.30 13.64
N ASP A 609 -25.53 -21.45 12.55
CA ASP A 609 -24.41 -20.57 12.18
C ASP A 609 -24.83 -19.45 11.21
N ASP A 610 -26.12 -19.12 11.17
CA ASP A 610 -26.70 -18.13 10.24
C ASP A 610 -26.49 -16.67 10.66
N GLY A 611 -25.80 -16.44 11.77
CA GLY A 611 -25.49 -15.10 12.31
C GLY A 611 -24.21 -14.47 11.77
N THR A 612 -23.42 -15.19 10.97
CA THR A 612 -22.06 -14.78 10.59
C THR A 612 -22.07 -13.55 9.69
N ASP A 613 -23.01 -13.44 8.75
CA ASP A 613 -23.18 -12.25 7.91
C ASP A 613 -23.60 -11.01 8.70
N ARG A 614 -24.49 -11.17 9.68
CA ARG A 614 -24.93 -10.06 10.55
C ARG A 614 -23.80 -9.60 11.45
N TYR A 615 -23.03 -10.53 12.00
CA TYR A 615 -21.84 -10.24 12.78
C TYR A 615 -20.80 -9.47 11.94
N ALA A 616 -20.50 -9.94 10.73
CA ALA A 616 -19.57 -9.25 9.82
C ALA A 616 -20.08 -7.86 9.42
N SER A 617 -21.38 -7.71 9.16
CA SER A 617 -21.99 -6.41 8.84
C SER A 617 -21.89 -5.43 10.02
N ALA A 618 -22.19 -5.89 11.24
CA ALA A 618 -22.06 -5.08 12.46
C ALA A 618 -20.61 -4.67 12.73
N TRP A 619 -19.66 -5.59 12.53
CA TRP A 619 -18.23 -5.30 12.65
C TRP A 619 -17.78 -4.29 11.59
N LEU A 620 -18.20 -4.48 10.34
CA LEU A 620 -17.85 -3.58 9.24
C LEU A 620 -18.36 -2.17 9.49
N ALA A 621 -19.60 -2.02 9.98
CA ALA A 621 -20.17 -0.73 10.33
C ALA A 621 -19.36 -0.05 11.45
N ALA A 622 -19.03 -0.77 12.53
CA ALA A 622 -18.20 -0.24 13.62
C ALA A 622 -16.80 0.16 13.15
N ALA A 623 -16.14 -0.68 12.35
CA ALA A 623 -14.78 -0.43 11.84
C ALA A 623 -14.74 0.73 10.83
N PHE A 624 -15.76 0.86 9.97
CA PHE A 624 -15.89 1.97 9.03
C PHE A 624 -16.18 3.30 9.75
N HIS A 625 -17.08 3.28 10.73
CA HIS A 625 -17.35 4.44 11.58
C HIS A 625 -16.10 4.88 12.35
N LEU A 626 -15.37 3.93 12.95
CA LEU A 626 -14.10 4.20 13.63
C LEU A 626 -13.11 4.92 12.69
N THR A 627 -12.83 4.33 11.52
CA THR A 627 -11.88 4.92 10.55
C THR A 627 -12.31 6.32 10.12
N SER A 628 -13.62 6.53 9.93
CA SER A 628 -14.17 7.84 9.54
C SER A 628 -14.06 8.87 10.67
N THR A 629 -14.28 8.44 11.92
CA THR A 629 -14.16 9.27 13.12
C THR A 629 -12.71 9.66 13.37
N GLU A 630 -11.79 8.70 13.29
CA GLU A 630 -10.35 8.94 13.46
C GLU A 630 -9.84 9.94 12.41
N ARG A 631 -10.24 9.79 11.13
CA ARG A 631 -9.92 10.77 10.10
C ARG A 631 -10.50 12.15 10.38
N ALA A 632 -11.71 12.24 10.90
CA ALA A 632 -12.31 13.53 11.28
C ALA A 632 -11.54 14.19 12.44
N LEU A 633 -11.14 13.41 13.46
CA LEU A 633 -10.30 13.89 14.56
C LEU A 633 -8.92 14.32 14.09
N VAL A 634 -8.30 13.56 13.18
CA VAL A 634 -7.03 13.94 12.55
C VAL A 634 -7.20 15.24 11.78
N ARG A 635 -8.21 15.39 10.91
CA ARG A 635 -8.49 16.67 10.22
C ARG A 635 -8.65 17.83 11.21
N ALA A 636 -9.45 17.65 12.26
CA ALA A 636 -9.66 18.68 13.28
C ALA A 636 -8.35 19.08 13.99
N SER A 637 -7.43 18.13 14.21
CA SER A 637 -6.11 18.42 14.81
C SER A 637 -5.22 19.33 13.99
N TRP A 638 -5.43 19.40 12.69
CA TRP A 638 -4.71 20.32 11.81
C TRP A 638 -5.35 21.72 11.75
N ALA A 639 -6.52 21.91 12.36
CA ALA A 639 -7.22 23.19 12.41
C ALA A 639 -7.36 23.74 13.84
N ALA A 640 -6.80 23.04 14.84
CA ALA A 640 -6.82 23.48 16.23
C ALA A 640 -5.79 24.59 16.47
N GLU A 641 -6.21 25.69 17.08
CA GLU A 641 -5.35 26.83 17.45
C GLU A 641 -4.60 26.59 18.77
#